data_AF-K2DHP1-F1
#
_entry.id   AF-K2DHP1-F1
#
_cell.length_a   1.000
_cell.length_b   1.000
_cell.length_c   1.000
_cell.angle_alpha   90.00
_cell.angle_beta   90.00
_cell.angle_gamma   90.00
#
_symmetry.space_group_name_H-M   'P 1'
#
loop_
_entity.id
_entity.type
_entity.pdbx_description
1 polymer ?
#
loop_
_entity_poly.entity_id
_entity_poly.type
_entity_poly.pdbx_seq_one_letter_code
_entity_poly.pdbx_strand_id
1 'polypeptide(L)'
;LALLLKGRLKLSHIIASAISFGIAVLTKENAIFFAPVLIYTVYSKSHLHHKRFAIVQWIAFSIIVISNYFLYAILKGEFFAVGFLGNNTPHVSLLTTLHDQFIRGATLPFWEKRSDFYLNLMEWLSRDKYTIGIGGIATIISAFISFKEKSLRIPAFLAVVFWVFLMRGKLVIDFYIIPIIPLLSLNIGMVLNLFLRKISFNKKLIFYPISTIVVILLGFFITTISFAQYTKDETTPQVEAIDWVKKNLSEKTFIVIDDYAYVDLHEARFPGDQVFNNADWFWKLFYDPQIREVKYGNDWKKIEYITLTHEMLKQVKVGTQDFLKVALDNSSLITEWKDKSTSYIDLTNYISTNGDWVSIYKIKSLNSIVLDGSWRFYEQNFIKSYGQVINPNNNDVTTSEGQSYALLRAVWQGDKESFDRIWAWTKDHFQYRKQDKLFSWLWIKEGYNYKLGDSATASDADEDIALALLFAHKRWGDTSYLSAAKEIINDIWKQEVVKVNGHFYLISGTGAERDDGYLVNPSYVSPATYRIFAQVDTKHPWAKLADDSYTLLNQLGTQNKNNKTYLPPNWILIDKNTGEIKSAKEHINDKDVDAYGFDAFRTMWRVALDAVWFKEPNAAEYLREVEPFFVEQWEKDGKFAAIYNLSGTKRVSYSTLSTDTGVLSIFAVTNQTLAKDVHSKLYDSKFKYDFGYWGDKDNYYDQNWAWFGTALYTNNLPNLWGTN
;
A
#
# COMPACT_ATOMS: atom_id res chain seq x y z
N LEU A 1 47.91 13.17 -8.30
CA LEU A 1 48.96 13.78 -7.44
C LEU A 1 50.29 13.03 -7.48
N ALA A 2 50.33 11.73 -7.17
CA ALA A 2 51.58 10.94 -7.08
C ALA A 2 52.49 11.05 -8.32
N LEU A 3 51.92 11.04 -9.53
CA LEU A 3 52.65 11.19 -10.80
C LEU A 3 53.39 12.53 -10.91
N LEU A 4 52.82 13.61 -10.37
CA LEU A 4 53.38 14.95 -10.43
C LEU A 4 54.42 15.23 -9.33
N LEU A 5 54.43 14.45 -8.26
CA LEU A 5 55.35 14.61 -7.12
C LEU A 5 56.65 13.82 -7.26
N LYS A 6 56.87 13.08 -8.35
CA LYS A 6 58.13 12.36 -8.59
C LYS A 6 59.33 13.31 -8.69
N GLY A 7 60.50 12.84 -8.27
CA GLY A 7 61.74 13.63 -8.24
C GLY A 7 62.21 14.14 -9.63
N ARG A 8 61.97 13.38 -10.70
CA ARG A 8 62.16 13.82 -12.09
C ARG A 8 60.84 13.79 -12.86
N LEU A 9 60.31 14.96 -13.17
CA LEU A 9 59.08 15.10 -13.96
C LEU A 9 59.39 14.87 -15.45
N LYS A 10 58.65 13.97 -16.09
CA LYS A 10 58.76 13.65 -17.52
C LYS A 10 57.43 14.01 -18.19
N LEU A 11 57.44 14.21 -19.51
CA LEU A 11 56.21 14.49 -20.25
C LEU A 11 55.14 13.40 -20.06
N SER A 12 55.55 12.12 -20.03
CA SER A 12 54.65 11.00 -19.75
C SER A 12 53.97 11.10 -18.39
N HIS A 13 54.65 11.61 -17.35
CA HIS A 13 54.04 11.84 -16.03
C HIS A 13 52.97 12.94 -16.08
N ILE A 14 53.21 13.99 -16.88
CA ILE A 14 52.26 15.09 -17.07
C ILE A 14 51.01 14.58 -17.78
N ILE A 15 51.17 13.90 -18.92
CA ILE A 15 50.06 13.34 -19.70
C ILE A 15 49.27 12.32 -18.87
N ALA A 16 49.94 11.36 -18.22
CA ALA A 16 49.27 10.37 -17.38
C ALA A 16 48.50 11.03 -16.22
N SER A 17 49.03 12.12 -15.64
CA SER A 17 48.32 12.85 -14.59
C SER A 17 47.11 13.63 -15.11
N ALA A 18 47.15 14.14 -16.34
CA ALA A 18 46.04 14.81 -17.00
C ALA A 18 44.91 13.81 -17.30
N ILE A 19 45.25 12.64 -17.83
CA ILE A 19 44.29 11.56 -18.07
C ILE A 19 43.66 11.11 -16.75
N SER A 20 44.46 10.87 -15.72
CA SER A 20 43.95 10.49 -14.39
C SER A 20 43.01 11.54 -13.80
N PHE A 21 43.32 12.83 -14.00
CA PHE A 21 42.46 13.93 -13.58
C PHE A 21 41.15 13.97 -14.38
N GLY A 22 41.21 13.82 -15.71
CA GLY A 22 40.02 13.75 -16.55
C GLY A 22 39.08 12.60 -16.15
N ILE A 23 39.64 11.41 -15.89
CA ILE A 23 38.87 10.26 -15.37
C ILE A 23 38.26 10.59 -14.01
N ALA A 24 39.00 11.24 -13.11
CA ALA A 24 38.47 11.65 -11.81
C ALA A 24 37.30 12.63 -11.94
N VAL A 25 37.35 13.59 -12.87
CA VAL A 25 36.24 14.51 -13.16
C VAL A 25 35.03 13.76 -13.73
N LEU A 26 35.24 12.84 -14.66
CA LEU A 26 34.16 12.01 -15.23
C LEU A 26 33.51 11.09 -14.20
N THR A 27 34.28 10.63 -13.22
CA THR A 27 33.76 9.75 -12.14
C THR A 27 33.09 10.55 -11.04
N LYS A 28 33.64 11.73 -10.71
CA LYS A 28 33.17 12.66 -9.68
C LYS A 28 33.44 14.09 -10.13
N GLU A 29 32.38 14.77 -10.56
CA GLU A 29 32.44 16.13 -11.13
C GLU A 29 33.22 17.12 -10.25
N ASN A 30 33.06 17.02 -8.92
CA ASN A 30 33.74 17.87 -7.93
C ASN A 30 35.28 17.75 -7.95
N ALA A 31 35.86 16.73 -8.59
CA ALA A 31 37.31 16.68 -8.78
C ALA A 31 37.84 17.88 -9.57
N ILE A 32 36.99 18.54 -10.37
CA ILE A 32 37.37 19.70 -11.19
C ILE A 32 37.96 20.84 -10.36
N PHE A 33 37.54 21.00 -9.11
CA PHE A 33 38.04 22.03 -8.20
C PHE A 33 39.51 21.84 -7.83
N PHE A 34 40.11 20.66 -8.05
CA PHE A 34 41.55 20.47 -7.87
C PHE A 34 42.40 21.00 -9.04
N ALA A 35 41.79 21.35 -10.19
CA ALA A 35 42.51 21.77 -11.39
C ALA A 35 43.51 22.92 -11.15
N PRO A 36 43.16 24.02 -10.43
CA PRO A 36 44.09 25.13 -10.23
C PRO A 36 45.38 24.71 -9.52
N VAL A 37 45.28 23.84 -8.52
CA VAL A 37 46.43 23.38 -7.73
C VAL A 37 47.25 22.34 -8.49
N LEU A 38 46.60 21.51 -9.32
CA LEU A 38 47.31 20.56 -10.20
C LEU A 38 48.07 21.30 -11.31
N ILE A 39 47.46 22.32 -11.93
CA ILE A 39 48.14 23.20 -12.89
C ILE A 39 49.32 23.93 -12.22
N TYR A 40 49.12 24.46 -11.01
CA TYR A 40 50.22 25.03 -10.22
C TYR A 40 51.33 24.02 -9.93
N THR A 41 50.98 22.76 -9.67
CA THR A 41 51.95 21.68 -9.45
C THR A 41 52.77 21.41 -10.71
N VAL A 42 52.11 21.33 -11.88
CA VAL A 42 52.79 21.21 -13.18
C VAL A 42 53.71 22.41 -13.41
N TYR A 43 53.22 23.63 -13.18
CA TYR A 43 54.01 24.86 -13.34
C TYR A 43 55.25 24.90 -12.44
N SER A 44 55.10 24.53 -11.16
CA SER A 44 56.16 24.62 -10.15
C SER A 44 57.22 23.53 -10.28
N LYS A 45 56.85 22.35 -10.80
CA LYS A 45 57.76 21.20 -10.98
C LYS A 45 58.37 21.09 -12.38
N SER A 46 57.81 21.75 -13.39
CA SER A 46 58.34 21.72 -14.75
C SER A 46 59.60 22.58 -14.90
N HIS A 47 60.53 22.13 -15.75
CA HIS A 47 61.75 22.88 -16.08
C HIS A 47 61.39 24.24 -16.71
N LEU A 48 62.17 25.29 -16.40
CA LEU A 48 61.90 26.69 -16.77
C LEU A 48 61.50 26.88 -18.24
N HIS A 49 62.21 26.24 -19.17
CA HIS A 49 61.97 26.34 -20.61
C HIS A 49 60.74 25.56 -21.12
N HIS A 50 60.18 24.63 -20.35
CA HIS A 50 59.08 23.76 -20.78
C HIS A 50 57.76 23.99 -20.04
N LYS A 51 57.69 24.98 -19.13
CA LYS A 51 56.50 25.22 -18.29
C LYS A 51 55.22 25.45 -19.10
N ARG A 52 55.27 26.31 -20.13
CA ARG A 52 54.11 26.62 -20.96
C ARG A 52 53.62 25.37 -21.72
N PHE A 53 54.56 24.65 -22.34
CA PHE A 53 54.27 23.41 -23.04
C PHE A 53 53.65 22.35 -22.11
N ALA A 54 54.22 22.16 -20.91
CA ALA A 54 53.71 21.24 -19.91
C ALA A 54 52.27 21.55 -19.48
N ILE A 55 51.93 22.82 -19.26
CA ILE A 55 50.57 23.25 -18.88
C ILE A 55 49.59 23.03 -20.02
N VAL A 56 49.94 23.46 -21.24
CA VAL A 56 49.07 23.29 -22.42
C VAL A 56 48.78 21.81 -22.66
N GLN A 57 49.79 20.96 -22.60
CA GLN A 57 49.63 19.51 -22.73
C GLN A 57 48.72 18.96 -21.62
N TRP A 58 48.94 19.36 -20.38
CA TRP A 58 48.11 18.89 -19.27
C TRP A 58 46.63 19.29 -19.43
N ILE A 59 46.35 20.53 -19.83
CA ILE A 59 44.99 21.03 -20.08
C ILE A 59 44.36 20.30 -21.26
N ALA A 60 45.08 20.18 -22.38
CA ALA A 60 44.57 19.55 -23.59
C ALA A 60 44.15 18.09 -23.35
N PHE A 61 45.04 17.28 -22.74
CA PHE A 61 44.71 15.88 -22.42
C PHE A 61 43.58 15.74 -21.40
N SER A 62 43.48 16.66 -20.43
CA SER A 62 42.35 16.66 -19.49
C SER A 62 41.02 16.94 -20.19
N ILE A 63 40.99 17.96 -21.06
CA ILE A 63 39.79 18.33 -21.84
C ILE A 63 39.39 17.20 -22.79
N ILE A 64 40.34 16.56 -23.49
CA ILE A 64 40.06 15.44 -24.38
C ILE A 64 39.32 14.33 -23.64
N VAL A 65 39.80 13.95 -22.45
CA VAL A 65 39.14 12.92 -21.65
C VAL A 65 37.74 13.37 -21.23
N ILE A 66 37.60 14.56 -20.64
CA ILE A 66 36.32 15.09 -20.14
C ILE A 66 35.28 15.25 -21.28
N SER A 67 35.72 15.63 -22.49
CA SER A 67 34.83 15.85 -23.64
C SER A 67 34.08 14.61 -24.11
N ASN A 68 34.52 13.39 -23.73
CA ASN A 68 33.80 12.16 -24.10
C ASN A 68 32.38 12.11 -23.53
N TYR A 69 32.14 12.68 -22.34
CA TYR A 69 30.79 12.72 -21.76
C TYR A 69 29.86 13.65 -22.53
N PHE A 70 30.36 14.81 -22.94
CA PHE A 70 29.64 15.76 -23.79
C PHE A 70 29.34 15.15 -25.16
N LEU A 71 30.34 14.46 -25.75
CA LEU A 71 30.15 13.73 -27.01
C LEU A 71 29.09 12.64 -26.87
N TYR A 72 29.10 11.87 -25.78
CA TYR A 72 28.09 10.85 -25.52
C TYR A 72 26.67 11.43 -25.44
N ALA A 73 26.47 12.52 -24.70
CA ALA A 73 25.18 13.20 -24.62
C ALA A 73 24.71 13.75 -25.99
N ILE A 74 25.64 14.25 -26.81
CA ILE A 74 25.33 14.68 -28.19
C ILE A 74 24.87 13.49 -29.03
N LEU A 75 25.58 12.36 -28.97
CA LEU A 75 25.24 11.15 -29.72
C LEU A 75 23.90 10.54 -29.29
N LYS A 76 23.50 10.74 -28.03
CA LYS A 76 22.19 10.33 -27.50
C LYS A 76 21.06 11.32 -27.80
N GLY A 77 21.36 12.51 -28.30
CA GLY A 77 20.36 13.58 -28.47
C GLY A 77 19.92 14.22 -27.15
N GLU A 78 20.65 13.99 -26.06
CA GLU A 78 20.35 14.44 -24.68
C GLU A 78 21.17 15.67 -24.27
N PHE A 79 21.95 16.24 -25.20
CA PHE A 79 22.78 17.40 -24.89
C PHE A 79 21.95 18.67 -24.60
N PHE A 80 20.86 18.88 -25.35
CA PHE A 80 19.98 20.05 -25.26
C PHE A 80 18.63 19.70 -24.61
N ALA A 81 17.89 20.72 -24.18
CA ALA A 81 16.56 20.56 -23.61
C ALA A 81 15.50 20.12 -24.65
N VAL A 82 14.42 19.51 -24.16
CA VAL A 82 13.23 19.17 -24.97
C VAL A 82 12.72 20.42 -25.70
N GLY A 83 12.37 20.28 -26.98
CA GLY A 83 11.93 21.37 -27.86
C GLY A 83 13.08 22.13 -28.53
N PHE A 84 14.32 21.95 -28.09
CA PHE A 84 15.48 22.51 -28.76
C PHE A 84 15.80 21.69 -30.03
N LEU A 85 16.04 22.38 -31.15
CA LEU A 85 16.29 21.77 -32.48
C LEU A 85 15.19 20.78 -32.95
N GLY A 86 13.95 20.95 -32.49
CA GLY A 86 12.80 20.15 -32.95
C GLY A 86 12.69 18.74 -32.35
N ASN A 87 13.49 18.40 -31.33
CA ASN A 87 13.32 17.15 -30.59
C ASN A 87 12.17 17.27 -29.57
N ASN A 88 11.06 16.56 -29.83
CA ASN A 88 9.87 16.57 -28.97
C ASN A 88 9.75 15.34 -28.06
N THR A 89 10.75 14.45 -28.06
CA THR A 89 10.74 13.28 -27.17
C THR A 89 11.05 13.72 -25.73
N PRO A 90 10.25 13.33 -24.72
CA PRO A 90 10.57 13.62 -23.32
C PRO A 90 11.88 12.92 -22.91
N HIS A 91 12.88 13.70 -22.51
CA HIS A 91 14.18 13.21 -22.03
C HIS A 91 14.82 14.21 -21.05
N VAL A 92 15.89 13.78 -20.37
CA VAL A 92 16.68 14.62 -19.48
C VAL A 92 17.84 15.25 -20.25
N SER A 93 18.02 16.56 -20.11
CA SER A 93 19.07 17.34 -20.80
C SER A 93 20.32 17.49 -19.95
N LEU A 94 21.50 17.26 -20.54
CA LEU A 94 22.79 17.47 -19.86
C LEU A 94 22.99 18.93 -19.49
N LEU A 95 22.72 19.88 -20.38
CA LEU A 95 22.89 21.31 -20.09
C LEU A 95 21.97 21.79 -18.97
N THR A 96 20.73 21.32 -18.97
CA THR A 96 19.76 21.63 -17.91
C THR A 96 20.23 21.01 -16.60
N THR A 97 20.67 19.76 -16.62
CA THR A 97 21.21 19.08 -15.43
C THR A 97 22.40 19.83 -14.84
N LEU A 98 23.37 20.24 -15.67
CA LEU A 98 24.54 21.01 -15.20
C LEU A 98 24.13 22.36 -14.60
N HIS A 99 23.15 23.04 -15.20
CA HIS A 99 22.61 24.28 -14.68
C HIS A 99 21.94 24.08 -13.31
N ASP A 100 21.08 23.06 -13.20
CA ASP A 100 20.38 22.72 -11.97
C ASP A 100 21.37 22.36 -10.87
N GLN A 101 22.38 21.51 -11.15
CA GLN A 101 23.43 21.16 -10.19
C GLN A 101 24.20 22.39 -9.68
N PHE A 102 24.41 23.40 -10.54
CA PHE A 102 25.12 24.62 -10.17
C PHE A 102 24.31 25.50 -9.21
N ILE A 103 22.98 25.58 -9.40
CA ILE A 103 22.12 26.45 -8.60
C ILE A 103 21.66 25.79 -7.31
N ARG A 104 21.61 24.45 -7.27
CA ARG A 104 21.07 23.61 -6.19
C ARG A 104 21.61 23.93 -4.79
N GLY A 105 20.73 23.74 -3.80
CA GLY A 105 21.01 23.91 -2.37
C GLY A 105 20.68 25.31 -1.86
N ALA A 106 20.65 25.45 -0.53
CA ALA A 106 20.31 26.73 0.10
C ALA A 106 21.44 27.75 -0.10
N THR A 107 21.09 29.00 -0.44
CA THR A 107 22.05 30.13 -0.52
C THR A 107 22.36 30.72 0.85
N LEU A 108 22.61 29.86 1.83
CA LEU A 108 22.96 30.26 3.19
C LEU A 108 24.48 30.29 3.35
N PRO A 109 25.04 31.27 4.08
CA PRO A 109 26.44 31.24 4.45
C PRO A 109 26.82 29.96 5.20
N PHE A 110 28.04 29.47 5.02
CA PHE A 110 28.49 28.19 5.59
C PHE A 110 28.45 28.11 7.12
N TRP A 111 28.46 29.26 7.80
CA TRP A 111 28.38 29.34 9.27
C TRP A 111 26.94 29.31 9.80
N GLU A 112 25.93 29.40 8.94
CA GLU A 112 24.53 29.26 9.35
C GLU A 112 24.21 27.81 9.67
N LYS A 113 23.53 27.57 10.80
CA LYS A 113 23.20 26.23 11.29
C LYS A 113 22.30 25.43 10.35
N ARG A 114 21.57 26.14 9.47
CA ARG A 114 20.66 25.55 8.47
C ARG A 114 21.32 25.37 7.10
N SER A 115 22.60 25.76 6.94
CA SER A 115 23.31 25.56 5.68
C SER A 115 23.61 24.07 5.47
N ASP A 116 23.58 23.63 4.21
CA ASP A 116 23.92 22.25 3.84
C ASP A 116 25.33 21.89 4.35
N PHE A 117 26.28 22.82 4.25
CA PHE A 117 27.63 22.62 4.78
C PHE A 117 27.64 22.36 6.29
N TYR A 118 26.97 23.18 7.09
CA TYR A 118 26.97 23.02 8.55
C TYR A 118 26.36 21.69 8.98
N LEU A 119 25.20 21.34 8.39
CA LEU A 119 24.51 20.08 8.69
C LEU A 119 25.41 18.87 8.38
N ASN A 120 26.04 18.85 7.20
CA ASN A 120 26.96 17.78 6.83
C ASN A 120 28.26 17.82 7.64
N LEU A 121 28.80 18.98 8.00
CA LEU A 121 29.98 19.07 8.85
C LEU A 121 29.75 18.43 10.23
N MET A 122 28.58 18.67 10.82
CA MET A 122 28.21 18.05 12.10
C MET A 122 28.05 16.54 11.96
N GLU A 123 27.46 16.08 10.86
CA GLU A 123 27.34 14.64 10.55
C GLU A 123 28.71 13.99 10.36
N TRP A 124 29.61 14.63 9.62
CA TRP A 124 30.94 14.09 9.42
C TRP A 124 31.75 14.07 10.73
N LEU A 125 31.63 15.10 11.55
CA LEU A 125 32.27 15.14 12.87
C LEU A 125 31.71 14.09 13.83
N SER A 126 30.42 13.73 13.71
CA SER A 126 29.83 12.65 14.50
C SER A 126 30.45 11.28 14.13
N ARG A 127 30.77 11.08 12.84
CA ARG A 127 31.38 9.87 12.30
C ARG A 127 32.90 9.80 12.49
N ASP A 128 33.62 10.89 12.22
CA ASP A 128 35.08 10.99 12.35
C ASP A 128 35.54 12.42 12.71
N LYS A 129 35.39 12.78 14.00
CA LYS A 129 35.92 14.04 14.54
C LYS A 129 37.44 14.18 14.45
N TYR A 130 38.19 13.09 14.37
CA TYR A 130 39.64 13.13 14.48
C TYR A 130 40.26 13.53 13.14
N THR A 131 39.97 12.80 12.06
CA THR A 131 40.51 13.12 10.74
C THR A 131 40.03 14.50 10.27
N ILE A 132 38.77 14.83 10.54
CA ILE A 132 38.16 16.07 10.07
C ILE A 132 38.64 17.26 10.90
N GLY A 133 38.53 17.18 12.23
CA GLY A 133 38.93 18.27 13.13
C GLY A 133 40.44 18.51 13.09
N ILE A 134 41.24 17.47 13.36
CA ILE A 134 42.71 17.57 13.39
C ILE A 134 43.24 17.89 11.99
N GLY A 135 42.67 17.28 10.95
CA GLY A 135 43.06 17.55 9.57
C GLY A 135 42.73 18.94 9.08
N GLY A 136 41.58 19.51 9.49
CA GLY A 136 41.23 20.91 9.24
C GLY A 136 42.25 21.85 9.86
N ILE A 137 42.59 21.65 11.14
CA ILE A 137 43.63 22.43 11.85
C ILE A 137 45.00 22.26 11.17
N ALA A 138 45.39 21.03 10.83
CA ALA A 138 46.65 20.73 10.17
C ALA A 138 46.73 21.37 8.77
N THR A 139 45.60 21.49 8.06
CA THR A 139 45.50 22.19 6.77
C THR A 139 45.76 23.68 6.95
N ILE A 140 45.16 24.31 7.97
CA ILE A 140 45.40 25.74 8.29
C ILE A 140 46.87 25.96 8.63
N ILE A 141 47.43 25.16 9.54
CA ILE A 141 48.86 25.23 9.92
C ILE A 141 49.75 25.05 8.69
N SER A 142 49.48 24.04 7.86
CA SER A 142 50.25 23.77 6.65
C SER A 142 50.18 24.93 5.66
N ALA A 143 49.01 25.55 5.48
CA ALA A 143 48.83 26.70 4.61
C ALA A 143 49.68 27.90 5.07
N PHE A 144 49.68 28.23 6.38
CA PHE A 144 50.51 29.31 6.93
C PHE A 144 52.00 29.01 6.86
N ILE A 145 52.43 27.79 7.21
CA ILE A 145 53.85 27.43 7.16
C ILE A 145 54.33 27.32 5.70
N SER A 146 53.44 27.04 4.74
CA SER A 146 53.79 26.87 3.32
C SER A 146 54.45 28.10 2.66
N PHE A 147 54.27 29.28 3.25
CA PHE A 147 54.99 30.50 2.84
C PHE A 147 56.50 30.34 3.01
N LYS A 148 56.93 29.71 4.11
CA LYS A 148 58.34 29.41 4.43
C LYS A 148 58.76 28.04 3.86
N GLU A 149 57.96 27.00 4.08
CA GLU A 149 58.25 25.64 3.66
C GLU A 149 57.48 25.25 2.40
N LYS A 150 58.16 25.34 1.24
CA LYS A 150 57.53 25.09 -0.06
C LYS A 150 56.95 23.68 -0.21
N SER A 151 57.45 22.71 0.56
CA SER A 151 57.01 21.32 0.54
C SER A 151 55.53 21.16 0.94
N LEU A 152 55.00 22.05 1.77
CA LEU A 152 53.61 22.01 2.26
C LEU A 152 52.58 22.59 1.28
N ARG A 153 53.01 23.38 0.29
CA ARG A 153 52.11 24.19 -0.55
C ARG A 153 51.06 23.35 -1.27
N ILE A 154 51.49 22.28 -1.93
CA ILE A 154 50.61 21.45 -2.76
C ILE A 154 49.52 20.76 -1.92
N PRO A 155 49.83 20.00 -0.85
CA PRO A 155 48.81 19.36 -0.03
C PRO A 155 47.92 20.34 0.74
N ALA A 156 48.48 21.45 1.22
CA ALA A 156 47.68 22.50 1.86
C ALA A 156 46.69 23.13 0.86
N PHE A 157 47.16 23.53 -0.33
CA PHE A 157 46.30 24.17 -1.32
C PHE A 157 45.23 23.24 -1.88
N LEU A 158 45.53 21.95 -2.08
CA LEU A 158 44.52 20.97 -2.49
C LEU A 158 43.37 20.90 -1.47
N ALA A 159 43.70 20.79 -0.17
CA ALA A 159 42.69 20.76 0.87
C ALA A 159 41.94 22.09 1.01
N VAL A 160 42.65 23.24 0.96
CA VAL A 160 42.03 24.58 1.07
C VAL A 160 41.04 24.84 -0.07
N VAL A 161 41.42 24.57 -1.32
CA VAL A 161 40.52 24.83 -2.46
C VAL A 161 39.26 23.96 -2.37
N PHE A 162 39.40 22.72 -1.89
CA PHE A 162 38.24 21.85 -1.72
C PHE A 162 37.37 22.27 -0.52
N TRP A 163 37.96 22.72 0.59
CA TRP A 163 37.20 23.34 1.68
C TRP A 163 36.42 24.57 1.21
N VAL A 164 37.03 25.44 0.40
CA VAL A 164 36.35 26.60 -0.21
C VAL A 164 35.17 26.15 -1.07
N PHE A 165 35.33 25.08 -1.86
CA PHE A 165 34.21 24.49 -2.60
C PHE A 165 33.08 24.00 -1.68
N LEU A 166 33.39 23.32 -0.58
CA LEU A 166 32.38 22.86 0.38
C LEU A 166 31.69 24.03 1.10
N MET A 167 32.43 25.09 1.43
CA MET A 167 31.93 26.28 2.14
C MET A 167 31.24 27.31 1.22
N ARG A 168 31.02 27.01 -0.07
CA ARG A 168 30.52 27.98 -1.06
C ARG A 168 29.06 28.44 -0.86
N GLY A 169 28.33 27.87 0.10
CA GLY A 169 26.91 28.21 0.35
C GLY A 169 25.97 27.67 -0.73
N LYS A 170 26.22 26.44 -1.18
CA LYS A 170 25.40 25.68 -2.13
C LYS A 170 25.29 24.24 -1.63
N LEU A 171 24.61 23.38 -2.40
CA LEU A 171 24.44 21.97 -2.05
C LEU A 171 25.76 21.30 -1.64
N VAL A 172 25.72 20.73 -0.43
CA VAL A 172 26.70 19.79 0.12
C VAL A 172 25.92 18.56 0.55
N ILE A 173 26.41 17.38 0.17
CA ILE A 173 25.83 16.09 0.54
C ILE A 173 26.92 15.23 1.17
N ASP A 174 26.50 14.22 1.94
CA ASP A 174 27.36 13.54 2.90
C ASP A 174 28.66 12.99 2.29
N PHE A 175 28.58 12.34 1.12
CA PHE A 175 29.76 11.77 0.47
C PHE A 175 30.72 12.79 -0.18
N TYR A 176 30.43 14.09 -0.16
CA TYR A 176 31.34 15.11 -0.70
C TYR A 176 32.63 15.24 0.12
N ILE A 177 32.69 14.72 1.35
CA ILE A 177 33.91 14.69 2.18
C ILE A 177 34.97 13.69 1.68
N ILE A 178 34.59 12.68 0.88
CA ILE A 178 35.49 11.59 0.47
C ILE A 178 36.79 12.09 -0.19
N PRO A 179 36.77 13.03 -1.14
CA PRO A 179 38.00 13.48 -1.80
C PRO A 179 38.96 14.24 -0.89
N ILE A 180 38.47 14.86 0.20
CA ILE A 180 39.31 15.67 1.09
C ILE A 180 39.93 14.84 2.22
N ILE A 181 39.31 13.74 2.67
CA ILE A 181 39.85 12.83 3.70
C ILE A 181 41.35 12.50 3.51
N PRO A 182 41.81 12.00 2.34
CA PRO A 182 43.24 11.68 2.17
C PRO A 182 44.14 12.92 2.20
N LEU A 183 43.61 14.09 1.81
CA LEU A 183 44.34 15.37 1.86
C LEU A 183 44.47 15.87 3.30
N LEU A 184 43.43 15.70 4.11
CA LEU A 184 43.46 15.99 5.55
C LEU A 184 44.52 15.11 6.24
N SER A 185 44.48 13.79 6.01
CA SER A 185 45.47 12.85 6.54
C SER A 185 46.90 13.19 6.11
N LEU A 186 47.08 13.61 4.85
CA LEU A 186 48.38 14.07 4.35
C LEU A 186 48.86 15.33 5.08
N ASN A 187 48.00 16.32 5.31
CA ASN A 187 48.35 17.52 6.08
C ASN A 187 48.69 17.18 7.54
N ILE A 188 47.96 16.26 8.19
CA ILE A 188 48.28 15.77 9.55
C ILE A 188 49.69 15.19 9.57
N GLY A 189 49.99 14.25 8.66
CA GLY A 189 51.30 13.61 8.57
C GLY A 189 52.44 14.60 8.31
N MET A 190 52.20 15.63 7.49
CA MET A 190 53.20 16.65 7.19
C MET A 190 53.49 17.57 8.38
N VAL A 191 52.46 18.05 9.09
CA VAL A 191 52.63 18.86 10.30
C VAL A 191 53.33 18.05 11.39
N LEU A 192 52.92 16.78 11.58
CA LEU A 192 53.55 15.86 12.52
C LEU A 192 55.03 15.65 12.20
N ASN A 193 55.37 15.39 10.94
CA ASN A 193 56.77 15.24 10.52
C ASN A 193 57.60 16.51 10.78
N LEU A 194 57.04 17.71 10.55
CA LEU A 194 57.73 18.97 10.87
C LEU A 194 57.95 19.13 12.38
N PHE A 195 56.95 18.80 13.19
CA PHE A 195 57.05 18.84 14.64
C PHE A 195 58.11 17.85 15.17
N LEU A 196 58.10 16.62 14.68
CA LEU A 196 59.06 15.58 15.04
C LEU A 196 60.49 15.95 14.64
N ARG A 197 60.69 16.55 13.47
CA ARG A 197 62.02 17.08 13.06
C ARG A 197 62.52 18.17 14.00
N LYS A 198 61.62 19.03 14.47
CA LYS A 198 61.94 20.10 15.42
C LYS A 198 62.31 19.55 16.80
N ILE A 199 61.54 18.60 17.34
CA ILE A 199 61.82 17.95 18.63
C ILE A 199 63.09 17.10 18.59
N SER A 200 63.31 16.37 17.50
CA SER A 200 64.51 15.53 17.33
C SER A 200 65.78 16.34 17.04
N PHE A 201 65.70 17.67 16.94
CA PHE A 201 66.80 18.54 16.48
C PHE A 201 67.42 18.05 15.16
N ASN A 202 66.61 17.48 14.26
CA ASN A 202 67.03 16.80 13.03
C ASN A 202 68.05 15.64 13.22
N LYS A 203 68.25 15.13 14.44
CA LYS A 203 69.12 13.97 14.71
C LYS A 203 68.36 12.68 14.40
N LYS A 204 68.84 11.94 13.38
CA LYS A 204 68.24 10.66 12.94
C LYS A 204 68.05 9.65 14.08
N LEU A 205 69.02 9.57 14.99
CA LEU A 205 68.99 8.67 16.15
C LEU A 205 67.84 8.95 17.12
N ILE A 206 67.29 10.18 17.13
CA ILE A 206 66.16 10.58 17.98
C ILE A 206 64.86 10.58 17.16
N PHE A 207 64.93 11.02 15.90
CA PHE A 207 63.77 11.09 15.00
C PHE A 207 63.10 9.73 14.81
N TYR A 208 63.86 8.70 14.42
CA TYR A 208 63.27 7.40 14.11
C TYR A 208 62.55 6.75 15.31
N PRO A 209 63.14 6.67 16.52
CA PRO A 209 62.44 6.11 17.67
C PRO A 209 61.15 6.86 18.04
N ILE A 210 61.17 8.20 18.05
CA ILE A 210 59.97 8.99 18.37
C ILE A 210 58.90 8.80 17.29
N SER A 211 59.28 8.81 16.00
CA SER A 211 58.35 8.51 14.91
C SER A 211 57.72 7.13 15.07
N THR A 212 58.49 6.11 15.43
CA THR A 212 57.96 4.75 15.67
C THR A 212 56.97 4.73 16.83
N ILE A 213 57.28 5.39 17.95
CA ILE A 213 56.35 5.50 19.09
C ILE A 213 55.04 6.14 18.67
N VAL A 214 55.09 7.24 17.92
CA VAL A 214 53.88 7.93 17.45
C VAL A 214 53.05 7.03 16.53
N VAL A 215 53.69 6.27 15.63
CA VAL A 215 52.98 5.31 14.76
C VAL A 215 52.32 4.20 15.59
N ILE A 216 52.99 3.68 16.63
CA ILE A 216 52.43 2.67 17.53
C ILE A 216 51.21 3.23 18.29
N LEU A 217 51.33 4.44 18.83
CA LEU A 217 50.23 5.10 19.56
C LEU A 217 49.03 5.36 18.65
N LEU A 218 49.26 5.77 17.40
CA LEU A 218 48.19 5.90 16.40
C LEU A 218 47.54 4.54 16.09
N GLY A 219 48.33 3.48 15.97
CA GLY A 219 47.82 2.11 15.81
C GLY A 219 46.93 1.68 16.97
N PHE A 220 47.38 1.89 18.21
CA PHE A 220 46.58 1.59 19.41
C PHE A 220 45.30 2.43 19.46
N PHE A 221 45.39 3.73 19.15
CA PHE A 221 44.22 4.60 19.10
C PHE A 221 43.16 4.11 18.10
N ILE A 222 43.56 3.63 16.93
CA ILE A 222 42.62 3.04 15.95
C ILE A 222 41.86 1.84 16.54
N THR A 223 42.50 1.02 17.39
CA THR A 223 41.81 -0.11 18.04
C THR A 223 40.73 0.29 19.05
N THR A 224 40.73 1.55 19.50
CA THR A 224 39.70 2.08 20.42
C THR A 224 38.46 2.62 19.70
N ILE A 225 38.50 2.72 18.36
CA ILE A 225 37.39 3.22 17.55
C ILE A 225 36.42 2.07 17.26
N SER A 226 35.11 2.37 17.21
CA SER A 226 34.09 1.38 16.86
C SER A 226 34.34 0.80 15.46
N PHE A 227 34.40 -0.53 15.37
CA PHE A 227 34.48 -1.27 14.10
C PHE A 227 33.10 -1.63 13.54
N ALA A 228 32.02 -1.10 14.11
CA ALA A 228 30.65 -1.45 13.69
C ALA A 228 30.41 -1.27 12.18
N GLN A 229 31.01 -0.25 11.56
CA GLN A 229 30.92 -0.01 10.11
C GLN A 229 31.55 -1.11 9.24
N TYR A 230 32.40 -1.97 9.82
CA TYR A 230 33.05 -3.09 9.15
C TYR A 230 32.45 -4.45 9.53
N THR A 231 31.71 -4.51 10.64
CA THR A 231 31.18 -5.76 11.20
C THR A 231 29.66 -5.87 11.13
N LYS A 232 28.94 -4.75 10.98
CA LYS A 232 27.48 -4.76 10.86
C LYS A 232 27.09 -5.25 9.47
N ASP A 233 26.20 -6.24 9.45
CA ASP A 233 25.64 -6.78 8.23
C ASP A 233 24.32 -6.09 7.92
N GLU A 234 24.34 -5.17 6.95
CA GLU A 234 23.15 -4.53 6.41
C GLU A 234 22.76 -5.12 5.04
N THR A 235 23.52 -6.11 4.56
CA THR A 235 23.46 -6.61 3.18
C THR A 235 22.77 -7.95 3.05
N THR A 236 22.81 -8.81 4.07
CA THR A 236 22.15 -10.12 3.99
C THR A 236 20.65 -10.01 3.69
N PRO A 237 19.85 -9.15 4.36
CA PRO A 237 18.43 -8.98 4.01
C PRO A 237 18.20 -8.52 2.56
N GLN A 238 19.12 -7.72 2.02
CA GLN A 238 19.08 -7.23 0.63
C GLN A 238 19.32 -8.38 -0.36
N VAL A 239 20.33 -9.21 -0.11
CA VAL A 239 20.65 -10.39 -0.94
C VAL A 239 19.51 -11.40 -0.89
N GLU A 240 18.98 -11.70 0.30
CA GLU A 240 17.87 -12.63 0.49
C GLU A 240 16.60 -12.17 -0.25
N ALA A 241 16.33 -10.85 -0.26
CA ALA A 241 15.22 -10.29 -1.01
C ALA A 241 15.39 -10.44 -2.54
N ILE A 242 16.61 -10.23 -3.07
CA ILE A 242 16.91 -10.45 -4.50
C ILE A 242 16.70 -11.91 -4.87
N ASP A 243 17.23 -12.83 -4.06
CA ASP A 243 17.10 -14.28 -4.29
C ASP A 243 15.64 -14.72 -4.23
N TRP A 244 14.86 -14.15 -3.31
CA TRP A 244 13.43 -14.39 -3.24
C TRP A 244 12.72 -13.91 -4.50
N VAL A 245 13.03 -12.71 -5.01
CA VAL A 245 12.44 -12.19 -6.25
C VAL A 245 12.73 -13.11 -7.42
N LYS A 246 14.01 -13.49 -7.61
CA LYS A 246 14.43 -14.41 -8.68
C LYS A 246 13.68 -15.74 -8.62
N LYS A 247 13.56 -16.31 -7.41
CA LYS A 247 12.94 -17.61 -7.20
C LYS A 247 11.41 -17.61 -7.34
N ASN A 248 10.73 -16.54 -6.96
CA ASN A 248 9.27 -16.55 -6.76
C ASN A 248 8.49 -15.72 -7.78
N LEU A 249 9.13 -14.78 -8.49
CA LEU A 249 8.45 -13.88 -9.41
C LEU A 249 8.77 -14.19 -10.87
N SER A 250 7.86 -13.77 -11.75
CA SER A 250 8.07 -13.81 -13.21
C SER A 250 8.93 -12.63 -13.65
N GLU A 251 9.76 -12.81 -14.68
CA GLU A 251 10.57 -11.73 -15.28
C GLU A 251 9.73 -10.56 -15.82
N LYS A 252 8.43 -10.80 -16.07
CA LYS A 252 7.48 -9.78 -16.53
C LYS A 252 6.81 -9.00 -15.39
N THR A 253 7.00 -9.44 -14.14
CA THR A 253 6.34 -8.85 -12.98
C THR A 253 6.78 -7.41 -12.76
N PHE A 254 5.82 -6.51 -12.56
CA PHE A 254 6.07 -5.13 -12.20
C PHE A 254 6.38 -5.02 -10.71
N ILE A 255 7.64 -4.78 -10.37
CA ILE A 255 8.10 -4.68 -8.99
C ILE A 255 8.84 -3.37 -8.76
N VAL A 256 8.48 -2.67 -7.70
CA VAL A 256 9.21 -1.46 -7.28
C VAL A 256 10.32 -1.88 -6.34
N ILE A 257 11.54 -1.43 -6.64
CA ILE A 257 12.74 -1.78 -5.91
C ILE A 257 13.52 -0.57 -5.39
N ASP A 258 14.45 -0.82 -4.49
CA ASP A 258 15.51 0.12 -4.11
C ASP A 258 16.75 -0.05 -5.03
N ASP A 259 17.68 0.91 -5.02
CA ASP A 259 18.80 0.97 -5.96
C ASP A 259 19.77 -0.22 -5.85
N TYR A 260 19.94 -0.77 -4.65
CA TYR A 260 20.85 -1.90 -4.40
C TYR A 260 20.50 -3.13 -5.27
N ALA A 261 19.22 -3.34 -5.59
CA ALA A 261 18.76 -4.50 -6.34
C ALA A 261 18.79 -4.30 -7.86
N TYR A 262 18.98 -3.06 -8.33
CA TYR A 262 18.74 -2.71 -9.73
C TYR A 262 19.63 -3.50 -10.69
N VAL A 263 20.94 -3.54 -10.43
CA VAL A 263 21.91 -4.25 -11.30
C VAL A 263 21.67 -5.76 -11.26
N ASP A 264 21.44 -6.31 -10.07
CA ASP A 264 21.22 -7.74 -9.84
C ASP A 264 19.95 -8.29 -10.50
N LEU A 265 18.97 -7.43 -10.75
CA LEU A 265 17.70 -7.77 -11.39
C LEU A 265 17.63 -7.38 -12.87
N HIS A 266 18.41 -6.39 -13.35
CA HIS A 266 18.38 -5.96 -14.76
C HIS A 266 19.48 -6.51 -15.64
N GLU A 267 20.63 -6.89 -15.07
CA GLU A 267 21.78 -7.32 -15.86
C GLU A 267 22.00 -8.82 -15.74
N ALA A 268 22.09 -9.51 -16.88
CA ALA A 268 22.49 -10.91 -16.94
C ALA A 268 24.01 -11.01 -16.74
N ARG A 269 24.46 -11.03 -15.47
CA ARG A 269 25.89 -11.04 -15.13
C ARG A 269 26.51 -12.43 -15.26
N PHE A 270 25.72 -13.48 -15.04
CA PHE A 270 26.14 -14.87 -15.12
C PHE A 270 25.23 -15.69 -16.07
N PRO A 271 25.75 -16.76 -16.70
CA PRO A 271 24.94 -17.65 -17.50
C PRO A 271 23.77 -18.23 -16.68
N GLY A 272 22.54 -18.01 -17.14
CA GLY A 272 21.32 -18.45 -16.45
C GLY A 272 20.70 -17.41 -15.52
N ASP A 273 21.27 -16.21 -15.40
CA ASP A 273 20.63 -15.12 -14.66
C ASP A 273 19.30 -14.71 -15.33
N GLN A 274 18.27 -14.54 -14.51
CA GLN A 274 16.98 -14.01 -14.90
C GLN A 274 17.01 -12.48 -14.90
N VAL A 275 16.37 -11.88 -15.91
CA VAL A 275 16.33 -10.42 -16.09
C VAL A 275 14.90 -9.90 -15.92
N PHE A 276 14.71 -9.02 -14.95
CA PHE A 276 13.45 -8.40 -14.58
C PHE A 276 13.38 -6.97 -15.11
N ASN A 277 13.03 -6.81 -16.38
CA ASN A 277 12.93 -5.49 -17.04
C ASN A 277 11.89 -4.55 -16.39
N ASN A 278 11.00 -5.07 -15.56
CA ASN A 278 9.95 -4.34 -14.85
C ASN A 278 10.27 -4.13 -13.36
N ALA A 279 11.53 -4.33 -12.94
CA ALA A 279 11.98 -4.08 -11.57
C ALA A 279 12.44 -2.63 -11.37
N ASP A 280 11.53 -1.67 -11.36
CA ASP A 280 11.89 -0.24 -11.40
C ASP A 280 12.32 0.34 -10.06
N TRP A 281 13.43 1.07 -10.05
CA TRP A 281 13.89 1.83 -8.90
C TRP A 281 12.88 2.93 -8.51
N PHE A 282 12.48 3.00 -7.24
CA PHE A 282 11.40 3.88 -6.79
C PHE A 282 11.61 5.36 -7.12
N TRP A 283 12.85 5.86 -7.09
CA TRP A 283 13.14 7.26 -7.46
C TRP A 283 12.83 7.54 -8.94
N LYS A 284 13.06 6.57 -9.83
CA LYS A 284 12.73 6.67 -11.25
C LYS A 284 11.22 6.63 -11.47
N LEU A 285 10.52 5.79 -10.72
CA LEU A 285 9.07 5.72 -10.78
C LEU A 285 8.39 7.06 -10.47
N PHE A 286 8.98 7.89 -9.62
CA PHE A 286 8.44 9.21 -9.31
C PHE A 286 8.92 10.31 -10.27
N TYR A 287 10.22 10.35 -10.59
CA TYR A 287 10.83 11.48 -11.32
C TYR A 287 11.00 11.29 -12.82
N ASP A 288 10.92 10.06 -13.35
CA ASP A 288 11.15 9.77 -14.75
C ASP A 288 9.81 9.60 -15.51
N PRO A 289 9.40 10.54 -16.37
CA PRO A 289 8.15 10.43 -17.11
C PRO A 289 8.08 9.20 -18.03
N GLN A 290 9.21 8.71 -18.53
CA GLN A 290 9.21 7.49 -19.35
C GLN A 290 8.83 6.26 -18.52
N ILE A 291 9.21 6.23 -17.25
CA ILE A 291 8.78 5.17 -16.33
C ILE A 291 7.34 5.43 -15.87
N ARG A 292 7.09 6.56 -15.22
CA ARG A 292 5.78 6.82 -14.59
C ARG A 292 4.62 6.90 -15.59
N GLU A 293 4.80 7.68 -16.66
CA GLU A 293 3.70 8.03 -17.57
C GLU A 293 3.61 7.06 -18.74
N VAL A 294 4.74 6.62 -19.30
CA VAL A 294 4.73 5.72 -20.47
C VAL A 294 4.63 4.26 -20.04
N LYS A 295 5.53 3.77 -19.19
CA LYS A 295 5.53 2.36 -18.74
C LYS A 295 4.36 2.07 -17.79
N TYR A 296 4.20 2.88 -16.75
CA TYR A 296 3.13 2.68 -15.77
C TYR A 296 1.81 3.37 -16.15
N GLY A 297 1.77 4.32 -17.08
CA GLY A 297 0.52 4.97 -17.48
C GLY A 297 -0.09 5.87 -16.39
N ASN A 298 0.72 6.35 -15.45
CA ASN A 298 0.27 6.97 -14.19
C ASN A 298 -0.67 6.08 -13.36
N ASP A 299 -0.62 4.75 -13.55
CA ASP A 299 -1.44 3.82 -12.80
C ASP A 299 -0.60 3.01 -11.80
N TRP A 300 -0.68 3.37 -10.53
CA TRP A 300 0.01 2.68 -9.44
C TRP A 300 -0.44 1.22 -9.30
N LYS A 301 -1.65 0.88 -9.79
CA LYS A 301 -2.20 -0.48 -9.74
C LYS A 301 -1.48 -1.46 -10.67
N LYS A 302 -0.65 -0.96 -11.59
CA LYS A 302 0.25 -1.80 -12.38
C LYS A 302 1.40 -2.36 -11.57
N ILE A 303 1.74 -1.76 -10.42
CA ILE A 303 2.70 -2.36 -9.49
C ILE A 303 2.09 -3.66 -8.97
N GLU A 304 2.85 -4.75 -8.98
CA GLU A 304 2.43 -6.03 -8.42
C GLU A 304 3.11 -6.28 -7.06
N TYR A 305 4.39 -5.89 -6.94
CA TYR A 305 5.19 -6.07 -5.73
C TYR A 305 6.02 -4.84 -5.38
N ILE A 306 6.40 -4.72 -4.12
CA ILE A 306 7.30 -3.68 -3.60
C ILE A 306 8.35 -4.36 -2.71
N THR A 307 9.65 -4.16 -2.98
CA THR A 307 10.72 -4.53 -2.03
C THR A 307 10.99 -3.35 -1.10
N LEU A 308 10.24 -3.26 -0.01
CA LEU A 308 10.28 -2.12 0.90
C LEU A 308 11.55 -2.14 1.77
N THR A 309 12.24 -1.00 1.79
CA THR A 309 13.44 -0.72 2.60
C THR A 309 13.26 0.51 3.49
N HIS A 310 14.25 0.76 4.35
CA HIS A 310 14.34 1.99 5.15
C HIS A 310 14.29 3.28 4.32
N GLU A 311 15.10 3.38 3.27
CA GLU A 311 15.20 4.61 2.48
C GLU A 311 13.89 4.88 1.73
N MET A 312 13.26 3.84 1.16
CA MET A 312 11.93 3.97 0.54
C MET A 312 10.89 4.48 1.53
N LEU A 313 10.81 3.90 2.73
CA LEU A 313 9.84 4.29 3.75
C LEU A 313 10.04 5.74 4.22
N LYS A 314 11.31 6.14 4.40
CA LYS A 314 11.69 7.50 4.75
C LYS A 314 11.28 8.51 3.67
N GLN A 315 11.44 8.18 2.39
CA GLN A 315 11.02 9.06 1.29
C GLN A 315 9.50 9.17 1.17
N VAL A 316 8.77 8.08 1.41
CA VAL A 316 7.31 8.11 1.57
C VAL A 316 6.90 9.07 2.69
N LYS A 317 7.56 8.99 3.87
CA LYS A 317 7.27 9.86 5.01
C LYS A 317 7.49 11.35 4.72
N VAL A 318 8.51 11.69 3.95
CA VAL A 318 8.84 13.08 3.58
C VAL A 318 7.90 13.62 2.48
N GLY A 319 7.08 12.77 1.87
CA GLY A 319 6.10 13.16 0.84
C GLY A 319 6.73 13.34 -0.55
N THR A 320 7.85 12.66 -0.83
CA THR A 320 8.50 12.70 -2.14
C THR A 320 8.10 11.53 -3.03
N GLN A 321 7.17 10.67 -2.58
CA GLN A 321 6.87 9.36 -3.18
C GLN A 321 5.38 8.99 -3.11
N ASP A 322 4.47 9.91 -3.44
CA ASP A 322 3.01 9.68 -3.35
C ASP A 322 2.53 8.47 -4.14
N PHE A 323 3.09 8.24 -5.33
CA PHE A 323 2.75 7.09 -6.18
C PHE A 323 3.07 5.75 -5.50
N LEU A 324 4.24 5.65 -4.86
CA LEU A 324 4.65 4.49 -4.07
C LEU A 324 3.84 4.38 -2.77
N LYS A 325 3.54 5.52 -2.12
CA LYS A 325 2.74 5.55 -0.89
C LYS A 325 1.37 4.90 -1.10
N VAL A 326 0.64 5.32 -2.14
CA VAL A 326 -0.70 4.78 -2.42
C VAL A 326 -0.63 3.28 -2.74
N ALA A 327 0.40 2.83 -3.46
CA ALA A 327 0.63 1.42 -3.72
C ALA A 327 0.90 0.64 -2.42
N LEU A 328 1.79 1.16 -1.57
CA LEU A 328 2.14 0.54 -0.29
C LEU A 328 0.92 0.43 0.65
N ASP A 329 0.11 1.48 0.74
CA ASP A 329 -1.13 1.51 1.56
C ASP A 329 -2.17 0.47 1.09
N ASN A 330 -2.10 0.08 -0.18
CA ASN A 330 -2.97 -0.91 -0.81
C ASN A 330 -2.26 -2.25 -1.05
N SER A 331 -1.29 -2.57 -0.20
CA SER A 331 -0.50 -3.80 -0.31
C SER A 331 -0.65 -4.69 0.93
N SER A 332 -0.11 -5.91 0.84
CA SER A 332 -0.08 -6.90 1.91
C SER A 332 1.32 -7.49 2.01
N LEU A 333 1.80 -7.70 3.24
CA LEU A 333 3.11 -8.28 3.49
C LEU A 333 3.14 -9.73 3.01
N ILE A 334 4.16 -10.09 2.23
CA ILE A 334 4.42 -11.46 1.78
C ILE A 334 5.53 -12.11 2.59
N THR A 335 6.62 -11.38 2.81
CA THR A 335 7.78 -11.86 3.58
C THR A 335 8.62 -10.69 4.08
N GLU A 336 9.37 -10.90 5.16
CA GLU A 336 10.27 -9.92 5.75
C GLU A 336 11.54 -10.59 6.27
N TRP A 337 12.67 -9.88 6.17
CA TRP A 337 13.96 -10.28 6.70
C TRP A 337 14.41 -9.22 7.71
N LYS A 338 14.17 -9.49 9.00
CA LYS A 338 14.48 -8.58 10.11
C LYS A 338 15.06 -9.24 11.36
N ASP A 339 15.36 -10.55 11.33
CA ASP A 339 15.67 -11.34 12.53
C ASP A 339 16.89 -10.83 13.32
N LYS A 340 17.83 -10.15 12.67
CA LYS A 340 19.00 -9.51 13.29
C LYS A 340 18.97 -7.99 13.21
N SER A 341 17.82 -7.43 12.82
CA SER A 341 17.66 -6.00 12.65
C SER A 341 17.72 -5.29 14.00
N THR A 342 18.41 -4.16 14.03
CA THR A 342 18.41 -3.21 15.14
C THR A 342 17.39 -2.08 14.92
N SER A 343 16.55 -2.20 13.89
CA SER A 343 15.65 -1.14 13.47
C SER A 343 14.32 -1.18 14.22
N TYR A 344 13.90 0.00 14.66
CA TYR A 344 12.50 0.25 15.00
C TYR A 344 11.74 0.54 13.69
N ILE A 345 10.62 -0.15 13.46
CA ILE A 345 9.80 -0.02 12.26
C ILE A 345 8.34 0.21 12.68
N ASP A 346 7.76 1.31 12.20
CA ASP A 346 6.35 1.66 12.35
C ASP A 346 5.82 2.04 10.97
N LEU A 347 5.20 1.07 10.29
CA LEU A 347 4.73 1.23 8.92
C LEU A 347 3.53 2.16 8.82
N THR A 348 2.68 2.22 9.85
CA THR A 348 1.51 3.11 9.90
C THR A 348 1.93 4.58 9.82
N ASN A 349 3.05 4.92 10.48
CA ASN A 349 3.61 6.27 10.45
C ASN A 349 4.82 6.42 9.50
N TYR A 350 5.09 5.39 8.68
CA TYR A 350 6.22 5.32 7.76
C TYR A 350 7.58 5.62 8.41
N ILE A 351 7.82 5.11 9.62
CA ILE A 351 9.03 5.32 10.40
C ILE A 351 9.91 4.08 10.35
N SER A 352 11.19 4.28 10.02
CA SER A 352 12.24 3.30 10.24
C SER A 352 13.49 4.01 10.75
N THR A 353 14.29 3.37 11.60
CA THR A 353 15.52 3.96 12.13
C THR A 353 16.76 3.65 11.29
N ASN A 354 16.95 2.40 10.83
CA ASN A 354 18.11 1.97 10.04
C ASN A 354 17.69 1.03 8.88
N GLY A 355 18.65 0.65 8.00
CA GLY A 355 18.43 -0.15 6.78
C GLY A 355 18.81 -1.63 6.85
N ASP A 356 18.91 -2.22 8.04
CA ASP A 356 19.29 -3.62 8.26
C ASP A 356 18.11 -4.61 8.16
N TRP A 357 17.15 -4.30 7.27
CA TRP A 357 15.96 -5.10 7.01
C TRP A 357 15.43 -4.84 5.59
N VAL A 358 14.76 -5.83 5.02
CA VAL A 358 13.98 -5.70 3.78
C VAL A 358 12.69 -6.48 3.92
N SER A 359 11.63 -6.04 3.24
CA SER A 359 10.36 -6.78 3.18
C SER A 359 9.77 -6.71 1.78
N ILE A 360 8.96 -7.70 1.44
CA ILE A 360 8.27 -7.76 0.15
C ILE A 360 6.78 -7.68 0.40
N TYR A 361 6.16 -6.70 -0.26
CA TYR A 361 4.72 -6.50 -0.28
C TYR A 361 4.16 -6.86 -1.65
N LYS A 362 2.93 -7.35 -1.66
CA LYS A 362 2.14 -7.57 -2.88
C LYS A 362 0.95 -6.62 -2.89
N ILE A 363 0.71 -5.96 -4.01
CA ILE A 363 -0.47 -5.12 -4.19
C ILE A 363 -1.73 -5.99 -4.10
N LYS A 364 -2.69 -5.54 -3.31
CA LYS A 364 -3.98 -6.21 -3.16
C LYS A 364 -4.68 -6.29 -4.51
N SER A 365 -5.53 -7.31 -4.70
CA SER A 365 -6.35 -7.39 -5.91
C SER A 365 -7.23 -6.14 -6.03
N LEU A 366 -7.58 -5.74 -7.26
CA LEU A 366 -8.45 -4.59 -7.50
C LEU A 366 -9.75 -4.69 -6.68
N ASN A 367 -10.33 -5.89 -6.61
CA ASN A 367 -11.53 -6.17 -5.84
C ASN A 367 -11.32 -5.94 -4.33
N SER A 368 -10.19 -6.39 -3.77
CA SER A 368 -9.87 -6.13 -2.35
C SER A 368 -9.68 -4.63 -2.10
N ILE A 369 -9.05 -3.90 -3.02
CA ILE A 369 -8.91 -2.43 -2.94
C ILE A 369 -10.28 -1.75 -2.93
N VAL A 370 -11.21 -2.19 -3.79
CA VAL A 370 -12.58 -1.68 -3.86
C VAL A 370 -13.33 -1.93 -2.55
N LEU A 371 -13.28 -3.16 -2.03
CA LEU A 371 -13.95 -3.53 -0.78
C LEU A 371 -13.38 -2.77 0.43
N ASP A 372 -12.06 -2.62 0.50
CA ASP A 372 -11.35 -1.88 1.55
C ASP A 372 -11.65 -0.38 1.50
N GLY A 373 -11.60 0.21 0.31
CA GLY A 373 -11.96 1.61 0.09
C GLY A 373 -13.41 1.88 0.47
N SER A 374 -14.32 0.98 0.09
CA SER A 374 -15.73 1.05 0.45
C SER A 374 -16.00 0.88 1.93
N TRP A 375 -15.28 0.00 2.61
CA TRP A 375 -15.42 -0.13 4.06
C TRP A 375 -15.01 1.15 4.78
N ARG A 376 -13.83 1.71 4.45
CA ARG A 376 -13.38 2.98 5.04
C ARG A 376 -14.36 4.12 4.80
N PHE A 377 -14.89 4.23 3.58
CA PHE A 377 -15.92 5.22 3.28
C PHE A 377 -17.17 4.99 4.13
N TYR A 378 -17.62 3.73 4.23
CA TYR A 378 -18.82 3.38 4.97
C TYR A 378 -18.70 3.72 6.46
N GLU A 379 -17.57 3.40 7.08
CA GLU A 379 -17.29 3.73 8.49
C GLU A 379 -17.37 5.23 8.75
N GLN A 380 -16.78 6.05 7.88
CA GLN A 380 -16.76 7.51 8.05
C GLN A 380 -18.15 8.14 7.86
N ASN A 381 -18.96 7.59 6.94
CA ASN A 381 -20.18 8.23 6.50
C ASN A 381 -21.43 7.71 7.22
N PHE A 382 -21.52 6.40 7.47
CA PHE A 382 -22.73 5.77 8.03
C PHE A 382 -22.59 5.32 9.47
N ILE A 383 -21.37 5.09 9.98
CA ILE A 383 -21.16 4.76 11.40
C ILE A 383 -20.93 6.05 12.18
N LYS A 384 -21.77 6.30 13.19
CA LYS A 384 -21.69 7.46 14.09
C LYS A 384 -21.57 7.01 15.53
N SER A 385 -21.18 7.95 16.39
CA SER A 385 -20.92 7.69 17.82
C SER A 385 -19.97 6.51 18.01
N TYR A 386 -20.21 5.65 18.98
CA TYR A 386 -19.39 4.48 19.26
C TYR A 386 -19.84 3.22 18.52
N GLY A 387 -20.68 3.30 17.47
CA GLY A 387 -21.13 2.12 16.71
C GLY A 387 -22.53 2.19 16.08
N GLN A 388 -23.20 3.35 16.07
CA GLN A 388 -24.52 3.51 15.49
C GLN A 388 -24.46 3.57 13.97
N VAL A 389 -25.12 2.66 13.25
CA VAL A 389 -25.30 2.78 11.79
C VAL A 389 -26.53 3.63 11.48
N ILE A 390 -26.39 4.69 10.70
CA ILE A 390 -27.50 5.57 10.30
C ILE A 390 -27.75 5.50 8.80
N ASN A 391 -29.01 5.72 8.40
CA ASN A 391 -29.37 6.00 7.02
C ASN A 391 -29.67 7.51 6.83
N PRO A 392 -28.74 8.29 6.24
CA PRO A 392 -28.92 9.74 6.03
C PRO A 392 -30.14 10.08 5.17
N ASN A 393 -30.51 9.19 4.24
CA ASN A 393 -31.65 9.39 3.34
C ASN A 393 -33.00 9.07 3.99
N ASN A 394 -33.00 8.57 5.23
CA ASN A 394 -34.21 8.23 5.97
C ASN A 394 -34.16 8.80 7.40
N ASN A 395 -33.97 10.12 7.52
CA ASN A 395 -33.98 10.86 8.80
C ASN A 395 -33.02 10.31 9.87
N ASP A 396 -31.85 9.81 9.45
CA ASP A 396 -30.85 9.17 10.31
C ASP A 396 -31.39 7.99 11.15
N VAL A 397 -32.43 7.31 10.66
CA VAL A 397 -32.95 6.10 11.31
C VAL A 397 -31.88 5.02 11.34
N THR A 398 -31.84 4.28 12.45
CA THR A 398 -31.04 3.06 12.60
C THR A 398 -31.99 1.87 12.65
N THR A 399 -31.67 0.83 11.88
CA THR A 399 -32.40 -0.45 11.91
C THR A 399 -31.49 -1.58 12.39
N SER A 400 -32.07 -2.64 12.96
CA SER A 400 -31.32 -3.85 13.29
C SER A 400 -30.67 -4.45 12.04
N GLU A 401 -31.35 -4.42 10.89
CA GLU A 401 -30.82 -4.80 9.58
C GLU A 401 -29.55 -4.01 9.23
N GLY A 402 -29.57 -2.69 9.40
CA GLY A 402 -28.39 -1.88 9.10
C GLY A 402 -27.20 -2.19 10.00
N GLN A 403 -27.48 -2.52 11.27
CA GLN A 403 -26.44 -2.95 12.20
C GLN A 403 -25.89 -4.33 11.86
N SER A 404 -26.75 -5.28 11.48
CA SER A 404 -26.33 -6.62 11.09
C SER A 404 -25.43 -6.59 9.84
N TYR A 405 -25.74 -5.74 8.86
CA TYR A 405 -24.89 -5.53 7.69
C TYR A 405 -23.50 -5.01 8.07
N ALA A 406 -23.43 -4.01 8.96
CA ALA A 406 -22.15 -3.46 9.38
C ALA A 406 -21.31 -4.48 10.16
N LEU A 407 -21.92 -5.31 11.01
CA LEU A 407 -21.24 -6.41 11.71
C LEU A 407 -20.67 -7.43 10.73
N LEU A 408 -21.48 -7.87 9.76
CA LEU A 408 -21.06 -8.80 8.71
C LEU A 408 -19.89 -8.24 7.89
N ARG A 409 -19.98 -6.98 7.46
CA ARG A 409 -18.89 -6.31 6.73
C ARG A 409 -17.62 -6.22 7.57
N ALA A 410 -17.72 -5.77 8.82
CA ALA A 410 -16.57 -5.62 9.71
C ALA A 410 -15.85 -6.95 9.95
N VAL A 411 -16.60 -8.04 10.19
CA VAL A 411 -15.99 -9.36 10.42
C VAL A 411 -15.34 -9.93 9.16
N TRP A 412 -15.91 -9.71 7.96
CA TRP A 412 -15.27 -10.11 6.71
C TRP A 412 -14.04 -9.28 6.38
N GLN A 413 -14.06 -7.97 6.66
CA GLN A 413 -12.91 -7.08 6.52
C GLN A 413 -11.83 -7.33 7.59
N GLY A 414 -12.14 -8.07 8.64
CA GLY A 414 -11.21 -8.34 9.74
C GLY A 414 -10.99 -7.14 10.65
N ASP A 415 -11.91 -6.19 10.66
CA ASP A 415 -11.86 -4.98 11.46
C ASP A 415 -12.54 -5.20 12.82
N LYS A 416 -11.75 -5.71 13.76
CA LYS A 416 -12.24 -6.03 15.12
C LYS A 416 -12.71 -4.79 15.87
N GLU A 417 -12.01 -3.67 15.71
CA GLU A 417 -12.31 -2.46 16.46
C GLU A 417 -13.67 -1.90 16.08
N SER A 418 -13.94 -1.79 14.78
CA SER A 418 -15.25 -1.36 14.29
C SER A 418 -16.33 -2.38 14.62
N PHE A 419 -16.05 -3.68 14.52
CA PHE A 419 -16.99 -4.73 14.94
C PHE A 419 -17.40 -4.58 16.40
N ASP A 420 -16.44 -4.42 17.32
CA ASP A 420 -16.69 -4.30 18.76
C ASP A 420 -17.54 -3.07 19.08
N ARG A 421 -17.23 -1.95 18.44
CA ARG A 421 -17.99 -0.70 18.54
C ARG A 421 -19.44 -0.89 18.09
N ILE A 422 -19.65 -1.42 16.89
CA ILE A 422 -20.99 -1.69 16.33
C ILE A 422 -21.75 -2.68 17.24
N TRP A 423 -21.10 -3.75 17.67
CA TRP A 423 -21.71 -4.79 18.50
C TRP A 423 -22.14 -4.25 19.85
N ALA A 424 -21.28 -3.48 20.53
CA ALA A 424 -21.61 -2.85 21.80
C ALA A 424 -22.83 -1.93 21.65
N TRP A 425 -22.84 -1.05 20.65
CA TRP A 425 -23.97 -0.16 20.41
C TRP A 425 -25.26 -0.95 20.14
N THR A 426 -25.18 -1.97 19.29
CA THR A 426 -26.32 -2.82 18.90
C THR A 426 -26.94 -3.49 20.10
N LYS A 427 -26.11 -4.05 20.99
CA LYS A 427 -26.57 -4.65 22.23
C LYS A 427 -27.19 -3.63 23.18
N ASP A 428 -26.54 -2.49 23.40
CA ASP A 428 -26.98 -1.47 24.35
C ASP A 428 -28.34 -0.86 24.00
N HIS A 429 -28.65 -0.74 22.71
CA HIS A 429 -29.85 -0.02 22.23
C HIS A 429 -30.95 -0.93 21.68
N PHE A 430 -30.59 -2.02 21.00
CA PHE A 430 -31.57 -2.91 20.37
C PHE A 430 -31.88 -4.17 21.15
N GLN A 431 -30.99 -4.67 22.03
CA GLN A 431 -31.29 -5.81 22.88
C GLN A 431 -32.13 -5.40 24.10
N TYR A 432 -33.27 -4.75 23.84
CA TYR A 432 -34.14 -4.12 24.83
C TYR A 432 -35.15 -5.10 25.46
N ARG A 433 -35.48 -6.17 24.75
CA ARG A 433 -36.49 -7.17 25.13
C ARG A 433 -36.01 -7.97 26.35
N LYS A 434 -36.91 -8.23 27.31
CA LYS A 434 -36.56 -8.91 28.57
C LYS A 434 -36.80 -10.42 28.53
N GLN A 435 -37.65 -10.86 27.62
CA GLN A 435 -38.11 -12.23 27.47
C GLN A 435 -37.22 -13.09 26.56
N ASP A 436 -36.38 -12.46 25.75
CA ASP A 436 -35.49 -13.08 24.77
C ASP A 436 -34.23 -12.21 24.58
N LYS A 437 -33.29 -12.69 23.77
CA LYS A 437 -32.05 -12.01 23.39
C LYS A 437 -32.09 -11.39 21.99
N LEU A 438 -33.28 -11.22 21.43
CA LEU A 438 -33.48 -10.70 20.07
C LEU A 438 -33.47 -9.17 20.04
N PHE A 439 -33.29 -8.62 18.84
CA PHE A 439 -33.03 -7.20 18.64
C PHE A 439 -34.27 -6.48 18.12
N SER A 440 -34.64 -5.41 18.82
CA SER A 440 -35.67 -4.49 18.33
C SER A 440 -35.25 -3.86 16.99
N TRP A 441 -36.20 -3.72 16.07
CA TRP A 441 -35.84 -3.42 14.68
C TRP A 441 -35.63 -1.94 14.37
N LEU A 442 -36.21 -1.02 15.15
CA LEU A 442 -36.26 0.41 14.78
C LEU A 442 -35.83 1.35 15.90
N TRP A 443 -34.82 2.16 15.61
CA TRP A 443 -34.36 3.27 16.44
C TRP A 443 -34.48 4.57 15.65
N ILE A 444 -35.23 5.52 16.20
CA ILE A 444 -35.62 6.75 15.49
C ILE A 444 -34.96 7.97 16.12
N LYS A 445 -34.75 8.99 15.29
CA LYS A 445 -34.38 10.33 15.71
C LYS A 445 -35.63 11.17 15.93
N GLU A 446 -35.77 11.74 17.12
CA GLU A 446 -36.83 12.68 17.48
C GLU A 446 -36.20 14.00 17.96
N GLY A 447 -36.22 15.01 17.08
CA GLY A 447 -35.49 16.26 17.30
C GLY A 447 -33.98 16.03 17.34
N TYR A 448 -33.34 16.35 18.47
CA TYR A 448 -31.91 16.13 18.69
C TYR A 448 -31.59 14.83 19.44
N ASN A 449 -32.61 14.08 19.87
CA ASN A 449 -32.46 12.85 20.64
C ASN A 449 -32.75 11.63 19.78
N TYR A 450 -32.21 10.48 20.16
CA TYR A 450 -32.59 9.20 19.59
C TYR A 450 -33.29 8.34 20.64
N LYS A 451 -34.28 7.54 20.20
CA LYS A 451 -35.04 6.63 21.05
C LYS A 451 -35.49 5.39 20.29
N LEU A 452 -35.90 4.37 21.05
CA LEU A 452 -36.55 3.19 20.50
C LEU A 452 -37.85 3.59 19.81
N GLY A 453 -37.97 3.26 18.52
CA GLY A 453 -39.16 3.52 17.72
C GLY A 453 -40.15 2.36 17.79
N ASP A 454 -39.66 1.14 17.62
CA ASP A 454 -40.46 -0.08 17.72
C ASP A 454 -39.60 -1.21 18.32
N SER A 455 -40.22 -1.98 19.23
CA SER A 455 -39.59 -3.06 19.98
C SER A 455 -39.76 -4.45 19.36
N ALA A 456 -40.57 -4.57 18.30
CA ALA A 456 -40.67 -5.79 17.50
C ALA A 456 -39.30 -6.15 16.90
N THR A 457 -39.11 -7.42 16.58
CA THR A 457 -37.87 -7.94 15.97
C THR A 457 -38.01 -8.02 14.45
N ALA A 458 -36.87 -8.16 13.76
CA ALA A 458 -36.79 -8.43 12.33
C ALA A 458 -35.83 -9.59 12.13
N SER A 459 -36.36 -10.76 11.73
CA SER A 459 -35.63 -12.03 11.82
C SER A 459 -34.39 -12.09 10.94
N ASP A 460 -34.33 -11.33 9.84
CA ASP A 460 -33.13 -11.19 9.00
C ASP A 460 -31.97 -10.56 9.76
N ALA A 461 -32.25 -9.53 10.55
CA ALA A 461 -31.25 -8.89 11.37
C ALA A 461 -30.76 -9.82 12.48
N ASP A 462 -31.67 -10.54 13.14
CA ASP A 462 -31.34 -11.47 14.22
C ASP A 462 -30.45 -12.62 13.71
N GLU A 463 -30.77 -13.24 12.57
CA GLU A 463 -29.94 -14.29 11.96
C GLU A 463 -28.57 -13.77 11.49
N ASP A 464 -28.52 -12.56 10.90
CA ASP A 464 -27.28 -11.96 10.40
C ASP A 464 -26.36 -11.54 11.56
N ILE A 465 -26.91 -11.02 12.67
CA ILE A 465 -26.15 -10.72 13.90
C ILE A 465 -25.56 -12.01 14.49
N ALA A 466 -26.38 -13.06 14.62
CA ALA A 466 -25.91 -14.34 15.14
C ALA A 466 -24.79 -14.93 14.26
N LEU A 467 -24.95 -14.90 12.93
CA LEU A 467 -23.91 -15.33 11.99
C LEU A 467 -22.62 -14.51 12.14
N ALA A 468 -22.73 -13.17 12.20
CA ALA A 468 -21.58 -12.29 12.36
C ALA A 468 -20.80 -12.57 13.66
N LEU A 469 -21.49 -12.86 14.75
CA LEU A 469 -20.88 -13.23 16.03
C LEU A 469 -20.18 -14.61 15.99
N LEU A 470 -20.76 -15.59 15.29
CA LEU A 470 -20.09 -16.87 15.06
C LEU A 470 -18.80 -16.69 14.25
N PHE A 471 -18.84 -15.86 13.21
CA PHE A 471 -17.66 -15.52 12.42
C PHE A 471 -16.62 -14.74 13.23
N ALA A 472 -17.05 -13.81 14.09
CA ALA A 472 -16.17 -13.03 14.95
C ALA A 472 -15.44 -13.94 15.96
N HIS A 473 -16.16 -14.90 16.54
CA HIS A 473 -15.56 -15.93 17.39
C HIS A 473 -14.48 -16.71 16.63
N LYS A 474 -14.78 -17.17 15.42
CA LYS A 474 -13.83 -17.95 14.61
C LYS A 474 -12.60 -17.15 14.20
N ARG A 475 -12.80 -15.88 13.86
CA ARG A 475 -11.72 -15.01 13.38
C ARG A 475 -10.80 -14.52 14.49
N TRP A 476 -11.35 -14.20 15.66
CA TRP A 476 -10.61 -13.54 16.74
C TRP A 476 -10.46 -14.37 18.03
N GLY A 477 -11.08 -15.55 18.11
CA GLY A 477 -10.94 -16.47 19.23
C GLY A 477 -11.66 -16.07 20.52
N ASP A 478 -12.40 -14.95 20.53
CA ASP A 478 -13.12 -14.49 21.72
C ASP A 478 -14.41 -15.29 21.93
N THR A 479 -14.52 -15.95 23.09
CA THR A 479 -15.64 -16.83 23.43
C THR A 479 -16.92 -16.08 23.82
N SER A 480 -16.83 -14.77 24.08
CA SER A 480 -18.01 -13.95 24.38
C SER A 480 -18.95 -13.82 23.19
N TYR A 481 -18.41 -13.71 21.97
CA TYR A 481 -19.23 -13.69 20.74
C TYR A 481 -19.96 -15.03 20.54
N LEU A 482 -19.28 -16.16 20.76
CA LEU A 482 -19.91 -17.48 20.65
C LEU A 482 -21.05 -17.68 21.66
N SER A 483 -20.84 -17.20 22.89
CA SER A 483 -21.86 -17.30 23.94
C SER A 483 -23.09 -16.47 23.58
N ALA A 484 -22.89 -15.23 23.13
CA ALA A 484 -23.98 -14.37 22.67
C ALA A 484 -24.70 -14.96 21.45
N ALA A 485 -23.97 -15.45 20.45
CA ALA A 485 -24.54 -16.08 19.26
C ALA A 485 -25.44 -17.27 19.63
N LYS A 486 -25.01 -18.14 20.55
CA LYS A 486 -25.81 -19.30 20.99
C LYS A 486 -27.12 -18.90 21.65
N GLU A 487 -27.13 -17.84 22.45
CA GLU A 487 -28.36 -17.34 23.07
C GLU A 487 -29.33 -16.81 22.00
N ILE A 488 -28.82 -16.01 21.06
CA ILE A 488 -29.61 -15.44 19.95
C ILE A 488 -30.17 -16.56 19.07
N ILE A 489 -29.35 -17.52 18.63
CA ILE A 489 -29.78 -18.67 17.80
C ILE A 489 -30.92 -19.43 18.48
N ASN A 490 -30.77 -19.76 19.77
CA ASN A 490 -31.82 -20.43 20.52
C ASN A 490 -33.12 -19.62 20.57
N ASP A 491 -33.05 -18.30 20.66
CA ASP A 491 -34.22 -17.44 20.76
C ASP A 491 -34.87 -17.17 19.40
N ILE A 492 -34.10 -17.12 18.30
CA ILE A 492 -34.65 -17.11 16.93
C ILE A 492 -35.53 -18.36 16.75
N TRP A 493 -35.02 -19.54 17.12
CA TRP A 493 -35.81 -20.77 16.99
C TRP A 493 -37.12 -20.72 17.78
N LYS A 494 -37.09 -20.15 19.00
CA LYS A 494 -38.27 -20.11 19.88
C LYS A 494 -39.30 -19.08 19.47
N GLN A 495 -38.86 -17.93 18.96
CA GLN A 495 -39.72 -16.76 18.75
C GLN A 495 -40.05 -16.52 17.27
N GLU A 496 -39.21 -16.99 16.35
CA GLU A 496 -39.28 -16.61 14.93
C GLU A 496 -39.40 -17.80 13.99
N VAL A 497 -39.29 -19.04 14.49
CA VAL A 497 -39.53 -20.25 13.70
C VAL A 497 -40.86 -20.87 14.09
N VAL A 498 -41.75 -21.01 13.10
CA VAL A 498 -43.06 -21.68 13.27
C VAL A 498 -43.10 -22.98 12.49
N LYS A 499 -43.89 -23.93 12.96
CA LYS A 499 -44.17 -25.19 12.25
C LYS A 499 -45.62 -25.20 11.78
N VAL A 500 -45.83 -25.23 10.47
CA VAL A 500 -47.16 -25.28 9.85
C VAL A 500 -47.21 -26.46 8.89
N ASN A 501 -48.22 -27.32 9.02
CA ASN A 501 -48.43 -28.49 8.17
C ASN A 501 -47.17 -29.35 7.92
N GLY A 502 -46.34 -29.54 8.95
CA GLY A 502 -45.13 -30.37 8.86
C GLY A 502 -43.85 -29.66 8.39
N HIS A 503 -43.95 -28.43 7.89
CA HIS A 503 -42.82 -27.62 7.42
C HIS A 503 -42.46 -26.52 8.42
N PHE A 504 -41.18 -26.16 8.51
CA PHE A 504 -40.70 -25.02 9.29
C PHE A 504 -40.58 -23.77 8.43
N TYR A 505 -40.98 -22.62 8.99
CA TYR A 505 -40.89 -21.30 8.34
C TYR A 505 -40.23 -20.31 9.30
N LEU A 506 -39.32 -19.49 8.78
CA LEU A 506 -38.87 -18.28 9.45
C LEU A 506 -39.89 -17.18 9.19
N ILE A 507 -40.59 -16.73 10.23
CA ILE A 507 -41.53 -15.60 10.14
C ILE A 507 -40.75 -14.29 10.14
N SER A 508 -41.37 -13.18 9.76
CA SER A 508 -40.66 -11.89 9.62
C SER A 508 -40.20 -11.24 10.92
N GLY A 509 -40.60 -11.78 12.07
CA GLY A 509 -40.20 -11.35 13.39
C GLY A 509 -41.32 -11.56 14.42
N THR A 510 -41.11 -11.10 15.64
CA THR A 510 -42.06 -11.26 16.76
C THR A 510 -43.39 -10.52 16.57
N GLY A 511 -43.50 -9.65 15.56
CA GLY A 511 -44.72 -8.98 15.15
C GLY A 511 -45.41 -9.63 13.94
N ALA A 512 -45.03 -10.84 13.52
CA ALA A 512 -45.48 -11.44 12.26
C ALA A 512 -46.82 -12.21 12.32
N GLU A 513 -47.26 -12.64 13.51
CA GLU A 513 -48.49 -13.42 13.66
C GLU A 513 -49.75 -12.58 13.42
N ARG A 514 -50.71 -13.14 12.67
CA ARG A 514 -52.02 -12.58 12.36
C ARG A 514 -53.13 -13.58 12.69
N ASP A 515 -54.37 -13.12 12.65
CA ASP A 515 -55.54 -13.96 12.92
C ASP A 515 -55.69 -15.12 11.93
N ASP A 516 -55.17 -14.97 10.72
CA ASP A 516 -55.29 -15.88 9.58
C ASP A 516 -53.97 -16.53 9.15
N GLY A 517 -52.82 -16.08 9.64
CA GLY A 517 -51.52 -16.63 9.24
C GLY A 517 -50.30 -15.96 9.85
N TYR A 518 -49.13 -16.30 9.30
CA TYR A 518 -47.84 -15.72 9.67
C TYR A 518 -47.25 -14.95 8.49
N LEU A 519 -46.82 -13.71 8.73
CA LEU A 519 -46.09 -12.94 7.73
C LEU A 519 -44.68 -13.51 7.56
N VAL A 520 -44.31 -13.75 6.31
CA VAL A 520 -42.98 -14.23 5.92
C VAL A 520 -42.45 -13.31 4.83
N ASN A 521 -41.19 -12.94 4.95
CA ASN A 521 -40.45 -12.22 3.91
C ASN A 521 -39.47 -13.22 3.27
N PRO A 522 -39.65 -13.62 2.00
CA PRO A 522 -38.76 -14.58 1.35
C PRO A 522 -37.29 -14.16 1.36
N SER A 523 -37.02 -12.85 1.44
CA SER A 523 -35.66 -12.32 1.48
C SER A 523 -34.94 -12.55 2.81
N TYR A 524 -35.65 -13.02 3.85
CA TYR A 524 -35.08 -13.38 5.15
C TYR A 524 -34.67 -14.86 5.21
N VAL A 525 -34.99 -15.62 4.17
CA VAL A 525 -34.63 -17.04 4.09
C VAL A 525 -33.14 -17.18 3.81
N SER A 526 -32.39 -17.74 4.77
CA SER A 526 -30.93 -17.87 4.74
C SER A 526 -30.45 -19.32 4.98
N PRO A 527 -30.63 -20.23 4.01
CA PRO A 527 -30.35 -21.66 4.19
C PRO A 527 -28.90 -21.94 4.61
N ALA A 528 -27.94 -21.21 4.05
CA ALA A 528 -26.51 -21.32 4.39
C ALA A 528 -26.27 -21.03 5.88
N THR A 529 -26.94 -20.01 6.42
CA THR A 529 -26.87 -19.63 7.83
C THR A 529 -27.47 -20.71 8.72
N TYR A 530 -28.61 -21.29 8.33
CA TYR A 530 -29.24 -22.38 9.08
C TYR A 530 -28.35 -23.65 9.12
N ARG A 531 -27.61 -23.95 8.05
CA ARG A 531 -26.62 -25.04 8.06
C ARG A 531 -25.47 -24.79 9.02
N ILE A 532 -25.06 -23.53 9.22
CA ILE A 532 -24.10 -23.16 10.26
C ILE A 532 -24.75 -23.29 11.65
N PHE A 533 -25.97 -22.79 11.83
CA PHE A 533 -26.68 -22.91 13.11
C PHE A 533 -26.91 -24.36 13.53
N ALA A 534 -27.18 -25.27 12.59
CA ALA A 534 -27.28 -26.71 12.84
C ALA A 534 -26.03 -27.32 13.47
N GLN A 535 -24.84 -26.73 13.23
CA GLN A 535 -23.58 -27.18 13.83
C GLN A 535 -23.36 -26.60 15.23
N VAL A 536 -24.03 -25.50 15.57
CA VAL A 536 -23.90 -24.79 16.85
C VAL A 536 -24.98 -25.20 17.85
N ASP A 537 -26.20 -25.37 17.35
CA ASP A 537 -27.40 -25.74 18.09
C ASP A 537 -27.96 -27.06 17.56
N THR A 538 -27.52 -28.16 18.18
CA THR A 538 -27.94 -29.51 17.80
C THR A 538 -29.30 -29.92 18.38
N LYS A 539 -29.97 -29.03 19.13
CA LYS A 539 -31.27 -29.34 19.78
C LYS A 539 -32.46 -29.06 18.87
N HIS A 540 -32.28 -28.17 17.90
CA HIS A 540 -33.33 -27.74 17.00
C HIS A 540 -33.07 -28.17 15.55
N PRO A 541 -34.10 -28.51 14.76
CA PRO A 541 -33.93 -29.01 13.39
C PRO A 541 -33.63 -27.90 12.36
N TRP A 542 -32.55 -27.14 12.56
CA TRP A 542 -32.08 -26.09 11.64
C TRP A 542 -31.83 -26.59 10.22
N ALA A 543 -31.28 -27.79 10.06
CA ALA A 543 -31.10 -28.40 8.75
C ALA A 543 -32.45 -28.59 8.02
N LYS A 544 -33.51 -28.94 8.76
CA LYS A 544 -34.85 -29.09 8.19
C LYS A 544 -35.43 -27.74 7.74
N LEU A 545 -35.18 -26.67 8.50
CA LEU A 545 -35.55 -25.31 8.09
C LEU A 545 -34.81 -24.87 6.82
N ALA A 546 -33.53 -25.24 6.66
CA ALA A 546 -32.78 -25.02 5.42
C ALA A 546 -33.42 -25.75 4.23
N ASP A 547 -33.88 -26.99 4.41
CA ASP A 547 -34.54 -27.74 3.33
C ASP A 547 -35.96 -27.21 3.04
N ASP A 548 -36.71 -26.84 4.09
CA ASP A 548 -38.06 -26.25 3.96
C ASP A 548 -38.03 -24.87 3.30
N SER A 549 -36.93 -24.14 3.44
CA SER A 549 -36.68 -22.89 2.73
C SER A 549 -36.74 -23.08 1.21
N TYR A 550 -36.08 -24.11 0.68
CA TYR A 550 -36.16 -24.42 -0.77
C TYR A 550 -37.53 -24.95 -1.17
N THR A 551 -38.21 -25.67 -0.28
CA THR A 551 -39.60 -26.08 -0.51
C THR A 551 -40.50 -24.85 -0.69
N LEU A 552 -40.39 -23.86 0.19
CA LEU A 552 -41.12 -22.59 0.10
C LEU A 552 -40.78 -21.84 -1.20
N LEU A 553 -39.49 -21.64 -1.49
CA LEU A 553 -39.05 -20.88 -2.67
C LEU A 553 -39.52 -21.54 -3.98
N ASN A 554 -39.46 -22.87 -4.07
CA ASN A 554 -39.96 -23.61 -5.23
C ASN A 554 -41.49 -23.56 -5.34
N GLN A 555 -42.22 -23.57 -4.22
CA GLN A 555 -43.68 -23.37 -4.22
C GLN A 555 -44.06 -21.98 -4.73
N LEU A 556 -43.34 -20.93 -4.32
CA LEU A 556 -43.53 -19.56 -4.82
C LEU A 556 -43.30 -19.45 -6.34
N GLY A 557 -42.32 -20.18 -6.87
CA GLY A 557 -42.03 -20.25 -8.29
C GLY A 557 -43.06 -21.03 -9.12
N THR A 558 -43.63 -22.11 -8.56
CA THR A 558 -44.47 -23.05 -9.31
C THR A 558 -45.99 -22.88 -9.13
N GLN A 559 -46.47 -22.49 -7.95
CA GLN A 559 -47.90 -22.52 -7.63
C GLN A 559 -48.65 -21.26 -8.10
N ASN A 560 -47.95 -20.17 -8.33
CA ASN A 560 -48.54 -18.97 -8.89
C ASN A 560 -48.54 -19.08 -10.43
N LYS A 561 -49.71 -19.39 -11.03
CA LYS A 561 -49.87 -19.49 -12.49
C LYS A 561 -49.47 -18.22 -13.26
N ASN A 562 -49.39 -17.07 -12.59
CA ASN A 562 -48.94 -15.80 -13.15
C ASN A 562 -47.44 -15.53 -12.93
N ASN A 563 -46.74 -16.36 -12.15
CA ASN A 563 -45.30 -16.31 -11.97
C ASN A 563 -44.63 -17.12 -13.08
N LYS A 564 -44.11 -16.42 -14.09
CA LYS A 564 -43.36 -17.04 -15.20
C LYS A 564 -41.85 -16.88 -15.05
N THR A 565 -41.41 -16.28 -13.94
CA THR A 565 -40.04 -15.81 -13.75
C THR A 565 -39.34 -16.47 -12.56
N TYR A 566 -40.07 -17.29 -11.79
CA TYR A 566 -39.61 -17.88 -10.53
C TYR A 566 -39.21 -16.86 -9.45
N LEU A 567 -39.47 -15.56 -9.68
CA LEU A 567 -39.15 -14.52 -8.71
C LEU A 567 -40.02 -14.64 -7.47
N PRO A 568 -39.46 -14.45 -6.26
CA PRO A 568 -40.23 -14.35 -5.03
C PRO A 568 -40.82 -12.93 -4.89
N PRO A 569 -42.00 -12.77 -4.26
CA PRO A 569 -42.51 -11.47 -3.85
C PRO A 569 -41.75 -10.92 -2.63
N ASN A 570 -41.92 -9.63 -2.32
CA ASN A 570 -41.36 -9.02 -1.12
C ASN A 570 -41.96 -9.64 0.16
N TRP A 571 -43.27 -9.96 0.16
CA TRP A 571 -43.95 -10.48 1.33
C TRP A 571 -45.02 -11.51 0.97
N ILE A 572 -45.20 -12.50 1.85
CA ILE A 572 -46.26 -13.51 1.78
C ILE A 572 -46.89 -13.72 3.16
N LEU A 573 -48.07 -14.33 3.16
CA LEU A 573 -48.73 -14.82 4.35
C LEU A 573 -48.83 -16.35 4.26
N ILE A 574 -48.37 -17.07 5.28
CA ILE A 574 -48.58 -18.52 5.41
C ILE A 574 -49.81 -18.76 6.29
N ASP A 575 -50.84 -19.39 5.75
CA ASP A 575 -52.03 -19.76 6.52
C ASP A 575 -51.65 -20.70 7.67
N LYS A 576 -51.98 -20.32 8.91
CA LYS A 576 -51.52 -21.05 10.11
C LYS A 576 -52.13 -22.45 10.27
N ASN A 577 -53.22 -22.75 9.56
CA ASN A 577 -53.91 -24.04 9.62
C ASN A 577 -53.56 -24.93 8.42
N THR A 578 -53.52 -24.37 7.22
CA THR A 578 -53.36 -25.15 5.97
C THR A 578 -51.92 -25.14 5.44
N GLY A 579 -51.13 -24.12 5.78
CA GLY A 579 -49.83 -23.85 5.16
C GLY A 579 -49.93 -23.26 3.75
N GLU A 580 -51.13 -22.87 3.30
CA GLU A 580 -51.33 -22.22 2.00
C GLU A 580 -50.63 -20.85 1.97
N ILE A 581 -49.94 -20.57 0.87
CA ILE A 581 -49.27 -19.29 0.62
C ILE A 581 -50.29 -18.30 0.05
N LYS A 582 -50.48 -17.17 0.72
CA LYS A 582 -51.38 -16.07 0.33
C LYS A 582 -50.60 -14.77 0.16
N SER A 583 -51.24 -13.80 -0.50
CA SER A 583 -50.74 -12.42 -0.56
C SER A 583 -50.77 -11.79 0.83
N ALA A 584 -49.71 -11.03 1.17
CA ALA A 584 -49.65 -10.27 2.42
C ALA A 584 -50.33 -8.88 2.32
N LYS A 585 -50.94 -8.54 1.19
CA LYS A 585 -51.45 -7.19 0.89
C LYS A 585 -52.52 -6.68 1.86
N GLU A 586 -53.30 -7.58 2.46
CA GLU A 586 -54.30 -7.19 3.48
C GLU A 586 -53.65 -6.75 4.80
N HIS A 587 -52.40 -7.15 5.04
CA HIS A 587 -51.67 -6.94 6.30
C HIS A 587 -50.52 -5.94 6.19
N ILE A 588 -50.04 -5.66 4.97
CA ILE A 588 -48.91 -4.76 4.70
C ILE A 588 -49.35 -3.68 3.73
N ASN A 589 -49.30 -2.43 4.19
CA ASN A 589 -49.66 -1.25 3.40
C ASN A 589 -48.49 -0.82 2.49
N ASP A 590 -48.11 -1.70 1.57
CA ASP A 590 -47.13 -1.42 0.52
C ASP A 590 -47.72 -1.81 -0.86
N LYS A 591 -47.60 -0.89 -1.83
CA LYS A 591 -48.05 -1.11 -3.21
C LYS A 591 -47.23 -2.18 -3.94
N ASP A 592 -46.03 -2.49 -3.45
CA ASP A 592 -45.07 -3.43 -4.02
C ASP A 592 -44.96 -4.74 -3.21
N VAL A 593 -45.88 -4.99 -2.26
CA VAL A 593 -45.92 -6.18 -1.39
C VAL A 593 -45.83 -7.52 -2.17
N ASP A 594 -46.57 -7.65 -3.27
CA ASP A 594 -46.61 -8.85 -4.11
C ASP A 594 -45.61 -8.82 -5.28
N ALA A 595 -44.73 -7.82 -5.34
CA ALA A 595 -43.75 -7.64 -6.40
C ALA A 595 -42.35 -8.13 -5.97
N TYR A 596 -41.48 -8.38 -6.95
CA TYR A 596 -40.05 -8.53 -6.72
C TYR A 596 -39.41 -7.14 -6.69
N GLY A 597 -38.80 -6.75 -5.57
CA GLY A 597 -38.22 -5.43 -5.39
C GLY A 597 -37.18 -5.36 -4.27
N PHE A 598 -37.23 -4.28 -3.47
CA PHE A 598 -36.21 -3.91 -2.48
C PHE A 598 -36.06 -4.85 -1.28
N ASP A 599 -37.01 -5.76 -1.07
CA ASP A 599 -36.81 -6.91 -0.18
C ASP A 599 -36.32 -8.12 -0.97
N ALA A 600 -37.14 -8.56 -1.92
CA ALA A 600 -37.07 -9.86 -2.56
C ALA A 600 -35.74 -10.18 -3.25
N PHE A 601 -35.01 -9.16 -3.73
CA PHE A 601 -33.74 -9.40 -4.44
C PHE A 601 -32.68 -10.09 -3.56
N ARG A 602 -32.72 -9.88 -2.25
CA ARG A 602 -31.74 -10.45 -1.30
C ARG A 602 -31.86 -11.96 -1.19
N THR A 603 -33.03 -12.52 -1.51
CA THR A 603 -33.25 -13.97 -1.64
C THR A 603 -32.19 -14.60 -2.54
N MET A 604 -31.89 -13.95 -3.68
CA MET A 604 -30.91 -14.47 -4.64
C MET A 604 -29.50 -14.49 -4.06
N TRP A 605 -29.14 -13.45 -3.28
CA TRP A 605 -27.86 -13.39 -2.60
C TRP A 605 -27.74 -14.42 -1.48
N ARG A 606 -28.77 -14.57 -0.63
CA ARG A 606 -28.79 -15.58 0.44
C ARG A 606 -28.74 -17.01 -0.10
N VAL A 607 -29.44 -17.29 -1.20
CA VAL A 607 -29.36 -18.59 -1.89
C VAL A 607 -27.99 -18.81 -2.53
N ALA A 608 -27.41 -17.78 -3.14
CA ALA A 608 -26.07 -17.88 -3.73
C ALA A 608 -24.99 -18.19 -2.69
N LEU A 609 -25.13 -17.70 -1.44
CA LEU A 609 -24.24 -18.10 -0.36
C LEU A 609 -24.28 -19.61 -0.09
N ASP A 610 -25.46 -20.25 -0.11
CA ASP A 610 -25.54 -21.71 0.13
C ASP A 610 -24.93 -22.50 -1.03
N ALA A 611 -25.14 -22.02 -2.27
CA ALA A 611 -24.50 -22.57 -3.45
C ALA A 611 -22.95 -22.47 -3.40
N VAL A 612 -22.41 -21.37 -2.87
CA VAL A 612 -20.96 -21.13 -2.80
C VAL A 612 -20.34 -21.84 -1.59
N TRP A 613 -20.92 -21.69 -0.40
CA TRP A 613 -20.35 -22.21 0.85
C TRP A 613 -20.52 -23.71 1.02
N PHE A 614 -21.69 -24.23 0.66
CA PHE A 614 -22.05 -25.63 0.89
C PHE A 614 -22.19 -26.45 -0.40
N LYS A 615 -22.09 -25.80 -1.57
CA LYS A 615 -22.31 -26.44 -2.88
C LYS A 615 -23.69 -27.11 -2.95
N GLU A 616 -24.68 -26.48 -2.31
CA GLU A 616 -26.04 -27.03 -2.21
C GLU A 616 -26.71 -27.10 -3.59
N PRO A 617 -27.11 -28.30 -4.05
CA PRO A 617 -27.74 -28.46 -5.37
C PRO A 617 -29.05 -27.68 -5.51
N ASN A 618 -29.91 -27.67 -4.49
CA ASN A 618 -31.19 -26.95 -4.54
C ASN A 618 -31.00 -25.43 -4.70
N ALA A 619 -29.92 -24.89 -4.12
CA ALA A 619 -29.55 -23.49 -4.27
C ALA A 619 -29.19 -23.16 -5.73
N ALA A 620 -28.32 -23.96 -6.33
CA ALA A 620 -27.91 -23.79 -7.71
C ALA A 620 -29.04 -24.06 -8.71
N GLU A 621 -29.97 -24.95 -8.39
CA GLU A 621 -31.17 -25.22 -9.21
C GLU A 621 -32.17 -24.07 -9.15
N TYR A 622 -32.49 -23.56 -7.95
CA TYR A 622 -33.37 -22.39 -7.81
C TYR A 622 -32.86 -21.17 -8.60
N LEU A 623 -31.56 -20.85 -8.50
CA LEU A 623 -30.97 -19.74 -9.26
C LEU A 623 -31.02 -19.97 -10.78
N ARG A 624 -30.90 -21.23 -11.23
CA ARG A 624 -31.01 -21.59 -12.66
C ARG A 624 -32.44 -21.45 -13.21
N GLU A 625 -33.46 -21.62 -12.38
CA GLU A 625 -34.85 -21.34 -12.80
C GLU A 625 -35.13 -19.84 -12.98
N VAL A 626 -34.47 -18.98 -12.17
CA VAL A 626 -34.62 -17.52 -12.27
C VAL A 626 -33.75 -16.91 -13.38
N GLU A 627 -32.58 -17.50 -13.67
CA GLU A 627 -31.58 -17.00 -14.61
C GLU A 627 -32.14 -16.59 -16.00
N PRO A 628 -32.93 -17.41 -16.71
CA PRO A 628 -33.36 -17.10 -18.07
C PRO A 628 -34.09 -15.76 -18.19
N PHE A 629 -34.86 -15.39 -17.17
CA PHE A 629 -35.55 -14.10 -17.15
C PHE A 629 -34.56 -12.93 -17.17
N PHE A 630 -33.52 -12.96 -16.32
CA PHE A 630 -32.54 -11.88 -16.28
C PHE A 630 -31.57 -11.90 -17.45
N VAL A 631 -31.29 -13.05 -18.06
CA VAL A 631 -30.58 -13.11 -19.35
C VAL A 631 -31.35 -12.32 -20.41
N GLU A 632 -32.66 -12.56 -20.55
CA GLU A 632 -33.50 -11.81 -21.50
C GLU A 632 -33.50 -10.31 -21.21
N GLN A 633 -33.63 -9.90 -19.93
CA GLN A 633 -33.57 -8.48 -19.56
C GLN A 633 -32.22 -7.84 -19.91
N TRP A 634 -31.12 -8.56 -19.68
CA TRP A 634 -29.77 -8.07 -19.98
C TRP A 634 -29.55 -7.91 -21.48
N GLU A 635 -29.90 -8.92 -22.28
CA GLU A 635 -29.75 -8.90 -23.74
C GLU A 635 -30.60 -7.80 -24.38
N LYS A 636 -31.80 -7.57 -23.86
CA LYS A 636 -32.74 -6.57 -24.40
C LYS A 636 -32.36 -5.14 -24.04
N ASP A 637 -32.05 -4.88 -22.78
CA ASP A 637 -31.99 -3.52 -22.25
C ASP A 637 -30.60 -3.11 -21.72
N GLY A 638 -29.69 -4.07 -21.52
CA GLY A 638 -28.38 -3.83 -20.90
C GLY A 638 -28.45 -3.33 -19.46
N LYS A 639 -29.61 -3.49 -18.81
CA LYS A 639 -29.90 -3.09 -17.42
C LYS A 639 -31.16 -3.77 -16.89
N PHE A 640 -31.35 -3.74 -15.58
CA PHE A 640 -32.52 -4.31 -14.91
C PHE A 640 -33.41 -3.20 -14.33
N ALA A 641 -34.71 -3.42 -14.27
CA ALA A 641 -35.60 -2.55 -13.50
C ALA A 641 -35.45 -2.85 -12.01
N ALA A 642 -35.61 -1.85 -11.15
CA ALA A 642 -35.55 -2.08 -9.71
C ALA A 642 -36.72 -2.92 -9.17
N ILE A 643 -37.87 -2.89 -9.84
CA ILE A 643 -39.09 -3.58 -9.39
C ILE A 643 -39.79 -4.24 -10.57
N TYR A 644 -40.13 -5.52 -10.41
CA TYR A 644 -40.86 -6.34 -11.36
C TYR A 644 -42.11 -6.95 -10.71
N ASN A 645 -43.20 -7.04 -11.46
CA ASN A 645 -44.26 -8.01 -11.11
C ASN A 645 -43.73 -9.43 -11.32
N LEU A 646 -44.30 -10.42 -10.64
CA LEU A 646 -43.91 -11.83 -10.79
C LEU A 646 -44.14 -12.40 -12.21
N SER A 647 -44.93 -11.71 -13.03
CA SER A 647 -45.08 -12.00 -14.46
C SER A 647 -43.91 -11.56 -15.33
N GLY A 648 -42.93 -10.84 -14.78
CA GLY A 648 -41.77 -10.27 -15.48
C GLY A 648 -41.98 -8.86 -16.03
N THR A 649 -43.15 -8.25 -15.80
CA THR A 649 -43.42 -6.87 -16.24
C THR A 649 -42.76 -5.85 -15.30
N LYS A 650 -42.02 -4.89 -15.88
CA LYS A 650 -41.37 -3.80 -15.15
C LYS A 650 -42.41 -2.90 -14.49
N ARG A 651 -42.29 -2.66 -13.18
CA ARG A 651 -43.12 -1.64 -12.48
C ARG A 651 -42.49 -0.26 -12.50
N VAL A 652 -41.17 -0.20 -12.64
CA VAL A 652 -40.38 1.03 -12.69
C VAL A 652 -39.38 0.98 -13.85
N SER A 653 -38.95 2.14 -14.33
CA SER A 653 -38.00 2.26 -15.45
C SER A 653 -36.54 2.43 -15.02
N TYR A 654 -36.29 2.71 -13.74
CA TYR A 654 -34.95 2.92 -13.19
C TYR A 654 -34.32 1.62 -12.68
N SER A 655 -33.00 1.62 -12.57
CA SER A 655 -32.12 0.56 -12.05
C SER A 655 -31.41 1.07 -10.80
N THR A 656 -31.03 0.18 -9.89
CA THR A 656 -30.29 0.48 -8.66
C THR A 656 -29.33 -0.66 -8.35
N LEU A 657 -28.14 -0.34 -7.83
CA LEU A 657 -27.13 -1.35 -7.48
C LEU A 657 -27.64 -2.33 -6.43
N SER A 658 -28.55 -1.88 -5.58
CA SER A 658 -29.16 -2.73 -4.57
C SER A 658 -29.83 -3.93 -5.21
N THR A 659 -30.87 -3.71 -6.03
CA THR A 659 -31.62 -4.81 -6.66
C THR A 659 -30.81 -5.55 -7.72
N ASP A 660 -29.89 -4.84 -8.40
CA ASP A 660 -28.95 -5.46 -9.35
C ASP A 660 -28.05 -6.50 -8.66
N THR A 661 -27.87 -6.43 -7.33
CA THR A 661 -27.09 -7.41 -6.56
C THR A 661 -27.74 -8.78 -6.58
N GLY A 662 -29.08 -8.84 -6.59
CA GLY A 662 -29.78 -10.11 -6.74
C GLY A 662 -29.43 -10.78 -8.08
N VAL A 663 -29.39 -9.99 -9.16
CA VAL A 663 -29.03 -10.49 -10.50
C VAL A 663 -27.57 -10.88 -10.59
N LEU A 664 -26.66 -10.06 -10.05
CA LEU A 664 -25.24 -10.40 -9.99
C LEU A 664 -25.01 -11.71 -9.21
N SER A 665 -25.76 -11.94 -8.14
CA SER A 665 -25.68 -13.16 -7.33
C SER A 665 -26.10 -14.41 -8.10
N ILE A 666 -27.17 -14.31 -8.92
CA ILE A 666 -27.59 -15.39 -9.83
C ILE A 666 -26.44 -15.72 -10.78
N PHE A 667 -25.98 -14.73 -11.54
CA PHE A 667 -24.94 -14.96 -12.55
C PHE A 667 -23.59 -15.39 -11.95
N ALA A 668 -23.24 -14.93 -10.75
CA ALA A 668 -22.01 -15.37 -10.08
C ALA A 668 -21.99 -16.90 -9.86
N VAL A 669 -23.16 -17.52 -9.71
CA VAL A 669 -23.31 -18.98 -9.55
C VAL A 669 -23.55 -19.67 -10.90
N THR A 670 -24.39 -19.10 -11.77
CA THR A 670 -24.88 -19.80 -12.98
C THR A 670 -24.11 -19.46 -14.26
N ASN A 671 -23.60 -18.23 -14.40
CA ASN A 671 -23.00 -17.72 -15.63
C ASN A 671 -21.93 -16.63 -15.37
N GLN A 672 -20.69 -17.08 -15.17
CA GLN A 672 -19.57 -16.18 -14.85
C GLN A 672 -19.27 -15.13 -15.92
N THR A 673 -19.57 -15.42 -17.19
CA THR A 673 -19.36 -14.45 -18.29
C THR A 673 -20.30 -13.26 -18.15
N LEU A 674 -21.59 -13.52 -17.90
CA LEU A 674 -22.56 -12.46 -17.64
C LEU A 674 -22.32 -11.76 -16.30
N ALA A 675 -21.91 -12.50 -15.26
CA ALA A 675 -21.54 -11.90 -13.97
C ALA A 675 -20.43 -10.86 -14.14
N LYS A 676 -19.40 -11.19 -14.91
CA LYS A 676 -18.30 -10.28 -15.24
C LYS A 676 -18.77 -9.05 -16.02
N ASP A 677 -19.63 -9.24 -17.02
CA ASP A 677 -20.15 -8.14 -17.83
C ASP A 677 -21.04 -7.19 -17.00
N VAL A 678 -21.93 -7.74 -16.18
CA VAL A 678 -22.79 -7.00 -15.25
C VAL A 678 -21.96 -6.26 -14.20
N HIS A 679 -21.00 -6.92 -13.56
CA HIS A 679 -20.13 -6.30 -12.55
C HIS A 679 -19.31 -5.14 -13.14
N SER A 680 -18.66 -5.38 -14.29
CA SER A 680 -17.87 -4.34 -14.98
C SER A 680 -18.72 -3.13 -15.39
N LYS A 681 -19.88 -3.37 -16.03
CA LYS A 681 -20.72 -2.28 -16.56
C LYS A 681 -21.53 -1.55 -15.49
N LEU A 682 -22.01 -2.24 -14.45
CA LEU A 682 -22.90 -1.63 -13.46
C LEU A 682 -22.17 -1.23 -12.18
N TYR A 683 -21.17 -1.98 -11.71
CA TYR A 683 -20.49 -1.76 -10.43
C TYR A 683 -19.17 -1.02 -10.63
N ASP A 684 -18.23 -1.58 -11.38
CA ASP A 684 -16.89 -0.97 -11.55
C ASP A 684 -16.97 0.43 -12.18
N SER A 685 -17.84 0.60 -13.18
CA SER A 685 -18.06 1.88 -13.86
C SER A 685 -18.57 2.99 -12.90
N LYS A 686 -19.24 2.61 -11.81
CA LYS A 686 -19.82 3.52 -10.82
C LYS A 686 -18.92 3.71 -9.60
N PHE A 687 -17.90 2.87 -9.39
CA PHE A 687 -17.02 2.99 -8.24
C PHE A 687 -16.05 4.16 -8.39
N LYS A 688 -15.96 5.01 -7.37
CA LYS A 688 -15.02 6.12 -7.30
C LYS A 688 -13.81 5.72 -6.47
N TYR A 689 -12.78 5.19 -7.13
CA TYR A 689 -11.57 4.66 -6.46
C TYR A 689 -10.93 5.60 -5.44
N ASP A 690 -10.86 6.89 -5.76
CA ASP A 690 -10.23 7.89 -4.88
C ASP A 690 -11.04 8.16 -3.59
N PHE A 691 -12.34 7.86 -3.60
CA PHE A 691 -13.26 8.19 -2.51
C PHE A 691 -13.89 6.96 -1.84
N GLY A 692 -13.85 5.79 -2.48
CA GLY A 692 -14.34 4.55 -1.91
C GLY A 692 -15.86 4.40 -1.92
N TYR A 693 -16.61 4.94 -2.89
CA TYR A 693 -18.07 4.73 -2.94
C TYR A 693 -18.57 4.49 -4.37
N TRP A 694 -19.74 3.86 -4.49
CA TRP A 694 -20.42 3.66 -5.77
C TRP A 694 -21.48 4.73 -6.03
N GLY A 695 -21.52 5.32 -7.22
CA GLY A 695 -22.65 6.17 -7.63
C GLY A 695 -22.93 7.33 -6.66
N ASP A 696 -24.11 7.35 -6.05
CA ASP A 696 -24.49 8.33 -5.04
C ASP A 696 -23.95 7.95 -3.66
N LYS A 697 -23.06 8.80 -3.12
CA LYS A 697 -22.38 8.62 -1.84
C LYS A 697 -23.34 8.52 -0.65
N ASP A 698 -24.51 9.14 -0.73
CA ASP A 698 -25.47 9.20 0.39
C ASP A 698 -26.51 8.07 0.32
N ASN A 699 -26.56 7.30 -0.80
CA ASN A 699 -27.43 6.14 -0.93
C ASN A 699 -26.91 4.94 -0.13
N TYR A 700 -27.28 4.91 1.16
CA TYR A 700 -26.95 3.87 2.12
C TYR A 700 -27.16 2.44 1.60
N TYR A 701 -28.31 2.19 0.95
CA TYR A 701 -28.68 0.83 0.56
C TYR A 701 -27.82 0.35 -0.61
N ASP A 702 -27.59 1.21 -1.61
CA ASP A 702 -26.69 0.89 -2.73
C ASP A 702 -25.25 0.67 -2.25
N GLN A 703 -24.76 1.44 -1.26
CA GLN A 703 -23.40 1.22 -0.73
C GLN A 703 -23.24 -0.16 -0.06
N ASN A 704 -24.23 -0.63 0.68
CA ASN A 704 -24.17 -1.96 1.32
C ASN A 704 -24.26 -3.07 0.28
N TRP A 705 -25.27 -3.03 -0.57
CA TRP A 705 -25.52 -4.13 -1.50
C TRP A 705 -24.52 -4.17 -2.65
N ALA A 706 -24.00 -3.03 -3.10
CA ALA A 706 -22.86 -3.02 -4.01
C ALA A 706 -21.62 -3.69 -3.40
N TRP A 707 -21.38 -3.50 -2.09
CA TRP A 707 -20.32 -4.18 -1.37
C TRP A 707 -20.57 -5.69 -1.29
N PHE A 708 -21.76 -6.13 -0.84
CA PHE A 708 -22.10 -7.56 -0.72
C PHE A 708 -22.10 -8.28 -2.07
N GLY A 709 -22.62 -7.65 -3.12
CA GLY A 709 -22.62 -8.19 -4.48
C GLY A 709 -21.20 -8.31 -5.04
N THR A 710 -20.39 -7.26 -4.88
CA THR A 710 -18.97 -7.30 -5.28
C THR A 710 -18.21 -8.36 -4.48
N ALA A 711 -18.42 -8.45 -3.16
CA ALA A 711 -17.74 -9.41 -2.31
C ALA A 711 -18.11 -10.86 -2.68
N LEU A 712 -19.40 -11.14 -2.96
CA LEU A 712 -19.84 -12.46 -3.43
C LEU A 712 -19.20 -12.81 -4.79
N TYR A 713 -19.36 -11.94 -5.79
CA TYR A 713 -18.84 -12.16 -7.14
C TYR A 713 -17.32 -12.39 -7.15
N THR A 714 -16.59 -11.67 -6.30
CA THR A 714 -15.12 -11.71 -6.24
C THR A 714 -14.59 -12.76 -5.27
N ASN A 715 -15.48 -13.60 -4.71
CA ASN A 715 -15.17 -14.66 -3.74
C ASN A 715 -14.46 -14.15 -2.46
N ASN A 716 -14.87 -12.98 -1.98
CA ASN A 716 -14.40 -12.34 -0.74
C ASN A 716 -15.40 -12.46 0.43
N LEU A 717 -16.35 -13.40 0.35
CA LEU A 717 -17.26 -13.78 1.44
C LEU A 717 -16.97 -15.22 1.89
N PRO A 718 -15.82 -15.52 2.50
CA PRO A 718 -15.55 -16.87 2.97
C PRO A 718 -16.52 -17.27 4.09
N ASN A 719 -16.88 -18.56 4.12
CA ASN A 719 -17.51 -19.18 5.29
C ASN A 719 -16.47 -19.31 6.41
N LEU A 720 -16.39 -18.31 7.29
CA LEU A 720 -15.42 -18.28 8.40
C LEU A 720 -15.70 -19.34 9.48
N TRP A 721 -16.87 -19.98 9.48
CA TRP A 721 -17.17 -21.07 10.41
C TRP A 721 -16.54 -22.41 9.98
N GLY A 722 -16.55 -22.67 8.67
CA GLY A 722 -16.07 -23.91 8.05
C GLY A 722 -14.58 -23.95 7.71
N THR A 723 -13.87 -22.83 7.81
CA THR A 723 -12.41 -22.79 7.63
C THR A 723 -11.71 -23.31 8.88
N ASN A 724 -10.95 -24.41 8.73
CA ASN A 724 -9.98 -24.89 9.72
C ASN A 724 -8.64 -24.18 9.55
#